data_AF-A0A242DH69-F1
#
_entry.id   AF-A0A242DH69-F1
#
_cell.length_a   1.000
_cell.length_b   1.000
_cell.length_c   1.000
_cell.angle_alpha   90.00
_cell.angle_beta   90.00
_cell.angle_gamma   90.00
#
_symmetry.space_group_name_H-M   'P 1'
#
loop_
_entity.id
_entity.type
_entity.pdbx_description
1 polymer ?
#
loop_
_entity_poly.entity_id
_entity_poly.type
_entity_poly.pdbx_seq_one_letter_code
_entity_poly.pdbx_strand_id
1 'polypeptide(L)'
;MRKPSLIRSAVTLFTVLGFTLPAGLAAAETINSEINSTTSSQISETINSSTTAETSTSSTASSQSSEAAPADEAAVVSSSAAEKAPKSATTVPIQMLGINDFHGALSTTGSYSGPDGSKVSGAGTAALMAGYFTQAETTFKQKNTDGKTLRVQAGDMVGASPANSGLLQDQPTMRILNQMKFDVGTLGNHEFDEGLGEFNRILTGAQPGPDAGFYDIVNDYNNDYTPDQLKGGFDLVIANVHEEGSGNIPYGWQPYTIKNVGTQTEPINIGIIGVVTQEIPNLVLAQYHQDYNFTDPAEEIAKYSKELVDQDVNAIVVLGHTPSVQGTGDSVSGETADIINRVNQLDPDNSVDAFFAGHNHVYTNGVVGNTRVVQSTSQGKGYIDLQGEYDTATKDFVGTPKATVSAVDPNGGVAPDSAVQGIVADADGRVKGVTEEKIGTADKAEDITRTVNEMGESPVGNLVTDAQVYMAKKNGEAVDFAMTNNGGIRDDLKVKSDATITWGAAQAVQPFGNIMQIVEMTGQQIKNVLNQQTSKYFLQVSGLKYTVEKNPNKDDTDHPYVVKELKKADGTVIEAGTTYKLIINDFLYGGGDGFSEFTNAKLAGALDPDTETFIGYIEDLEANNKTVSASIEGRKTLAVTEPTDPAKEETEKIKAETKLTDYREGDKNLTGKTIPNGKVTVAPTKARALAQATADKDGNFSVAVDQLGLKEGQEVTVTIAGENGGEASFTLTVLAMQTTTTTTSSSTDSSTSQTTSSSTTTTDSSTDSSTSQTTSTTTLPTDSTTQTSDPLVEETTLIEQKTKLNELFEGDKYLTGETIPNATIEVAVAEDKAEQATNAAPQAKIAEQTEDPLTSDEDGKFKIDVQNMNLKAGQDITVMITGPNGGKASFSTRVLAKPGTNPAADAETEKIKKETKLANIYEGDTQLTGKTLAEATVHVAVANSEKFALGKSDINGNIILDIKELDLKKDQKVVITITGVTGGKVEFEKTVLGKIVSTNVVDKTPSSTNWIDSTIGKIYPKTGEGKQPIFIIVGMVALSASGLIYFKKR
;
A
#
# COMPACT_ATOMS: atom_id res chain seq x y z
N MET A 1 2.55 5.02 52.99
CA MET A 1 2.74 6.30 53.74
C MET A 1 3.16 7.39 52.74
N ARG A 2 3.56 8.61 53.17
CA ARG A 2 3.61 9.81 52.32
C ARG A 2 4.84 9.89 51.38
N LYS A 3 4.64 10.55 50.23
CA LYS A 3 5.69 11.05 49.31
C LYS A 3 6.54 12.15 49.98
N PRO A 4 7.76 12.39 49.48
CA PRO A 4 8.30 13.75 49.37
C PRO A 4 8.81 14.03 47.94
N SER A 5 7.96 14.61 47.10
CA SER A 5 8.32 15.08 45.74
C SER A 5 7.65 16.43 45.47
N LEU A 6 8.06 17.47 46.22
CA LEU A 6 7.42 18.79 46.17
C LEU A 6 8.37 19.92 46.64
N ILE A 7 9.57 20.00 46.05
CA ILE A 7 10.45 21.18 45.96
C ILE A 7 11.31 20.98 44.69
N ARG A 8 11.02 21.76 43.63
CA ARG A 8 11.84 22.12 42.43
C ARG A 8 10.97 22.53 41.22
N SER A 9 9.97 23.39 41.45
CA SER A 9 9.18 24.04 40.40
C SER A 9 8.94 25.50 40.75
N ALA A 10 10.04 26.24 40.98
CA ALA A 10 10.04 27.62 41.46
C ALA A 10 11.28 28.43 41.02
N VAL A 11 11.93 28.06 39.90
CA VAL A 11 13.16 28.71 39.41
C VAL A 11 13.13 28.98 37.90
N THR A 12 11.94 29.29 37.35
CA THR A 12 11.78 29.69 35.94
C THR A 12 10.77 30.84 35.75
N LEU A 13 10.72 31.78 36.70
CA LEU A 13 9.84 32.96 36.63
C LEU A 13 10.46 34.23 37.25
N PHE A 14 11.78 34.39 37.14
CA PHE A 14 12.51 35.51 37.76
C PHE A 14 13.54 36.24 36.86
N THR A 15 13.49 35.99 35.55
CA THR A 15 14.43 36.57 34.55
C THR A 15 13.85 37.74 33.75
N VAL A 16 12.61 38.17 34.02
CA VAL A 16 11.89 39.20 33.23
C VAL A 16 11.70 40.54 33.99
N LEU A 17 11.95 40.57 35.30
CA LEU A 17 11.84 41.79 36.13
C LEU A 17 13.12 41.98 36.95
N GLY A 18 14.03 42.81 36.45
CA GLY A 18 15.39 42.95 36.96
C GLY A 18 15.49 43.56 38.35
N PHE A 19 15.75 42.72 39.36
CA PHE A 19 16.16 43.13 40.71
C PHE A 19 17.38 42.33 41.18
N THR A 20 18.34 43.01 41.81
CA THR A 20 19.57 42.41 42.34
C THR A 20 19.36 41.82 43.74
N LEU A 21 19.83 40.59 43.97
CA LEU A 21 19.87 39.99 45.32
C LEU A 21 21.09 40.48 46.12
N PRO A 22 20.97 40.67 47.44
CA PRO A 22 22.11 41.01 48.32
C PRO A 22 23.01 39.80 48.58
N ALA A 23 24.29 40.04 48.82
CA ALA A 23 25.30 39.00 49.01
C ALA A 23 25.12 38.24 50.35
N GLY A 24 25.19 36.91 50.33
CA GLY A 24 25.05 36.15 51.57
C GLY A 24 24.94 34.63 51.54
N LEU A 25 25.61 33.90 50.63
CA LEU A 25 26.10 32.54 50.92
C LEU A 25 27.13 32.06 49.88
N ALA A 26 28.25 31.54 50.34
CA ALA A 26 29.30 30.91 49.55
C ALA A 26 29.91 29.73 50.33
N ALA A 27 30.69 28.88 49.64
CA ALA A 27 31.33 27.65 50.11
C ALA A 27 30.39 26.43 50.35
N ALA A 28 30.34 25.54 49.35
CA ALA A 28 29.93 24.12 49.49
C ALA A 28 30.40 23.25 48.30
N GLU A 29 31.65 23.41 47.83
CA GLU A 29 32.28 22.50 46.85
C GLU A 29 33.63 22.01 47.38
N THR A 30 33.81 20.68 47.42
CA THR A 30 35.02 19.82 47.60
C THR A 30 34.62 18.58 48.43
N ILE A 31 35.39 17.49 48.32
CA ILE A 31 35.26 16.22 49.07
C ILE A 31 34.10 15.30 48.61
N ASN A 32 34.37 14.42 47.66
CA ASN A 32 34.59 13.00 48.02
C ASN A 32 35.33 12.21 46.92
N SER A 33 36.65 12.15 47.05
CA SER A 33 37.50 11.11 46.48
C SER A 33 38.32 10.51 47.64
N GLU A 34 38.77 9.26 47.48
CA GLU A 34 39.37 8.42 48.54
C GLU A 34 38.38 7.87 49.59
N ILE A 35 38.14 6.55 49.54
CA ILE A 35 38.43 5.60 50.64
C ILE A 35 38.37 4.19 50.04
N ASN A 36 39.55 3.60 49.81
CA ASN A 36 39.92 2.19 50.03
C ASN A 36 41.12 1.76 49.16
N SER A 37 42.32 2.14 49.60
CA SER A 37 43.58 1.69 48.98
C SER A 37 44.69 1.47 50.02
N THR A 38 44.39 0.74 51.11
CA THR A 38 45.38 0.46 52.17
C THR A 38 45.31 -0.97 52.75
N THR A 39 45.68 -1.96 51.94
CA THR A 39 46.18 -3.25 52.44
C THR A 39 47.29 -3.75 51.51
N SER A 40 48.55 -3.53 51.90
CA SER A 40 49.72 -3.83 51.07
C SER A 40 50.68 -4.81 51.75
N SER A 41 51.44 -5.53 50.91
CA SER A 41 52.63 -6.33 51.25
C SER A 41 52.39 -7.73 51.86
N GLN A 42 53.46 -8.54 51.82
CA GLN A 42 53.53 -10.00 52.02
C GLN A 42 52.91 -10.80 50.83
N ILE A 43 53.59 -11.69 50.09
CA ILE A 43 54.96 -12.26 50.13
C ILE A 43 55.45 -12.52 48.69
N SER A 44 56.77 -12.60 48.47
CA SER A 44 57.42 -12.97 47.18
C SER A 44 57.90 -14.43 47.16
N GLU A 45 58.15 -14.96 45.96
CA GLU A 45 58.84 -16.25 45.67
C GLU A 45 58.02 -17.51 46.08
N THR A 46 58.10 -18.67 45.40
CA THR A 46 59.24 -19.26 44.69
C THR A 46 58.87 -20.05 43.41
N ILE A 47 59.75 -19.90 42.43
CA ILE A 47 60.04 -20.74 41.24
C ILE A 47 59.73 -22.25 41.37
N ASN A 48 59.22 -22.86 40.28
CA ASN A 48 59.87 -24.08 39.76
C ASN A 48 59.83 -24.15 38.22
N SER A 49 60.80 -24.84 37.62
CA SER A 49 61.10 -24.82 36.19
C SER A 49 61.01 -26.21 35.53
N SER A 50 60.70 -26.24 34.24
CA SER A 50 61.12 -27.34 33.36
C SER A 50 61.12 -26.92 31.88
N THR A 51 62.28 -26.49 31.38
CA THR A 51 62.59 -26.48 29.95
C THR A 51 63.05 -27.87 29.49
N THR A 52 62.58 -28.32 28.33
CA THR A 52 63.39 -29.15 27.42
C THR A 52 62.95 -28.88 25.98
N ALA A 53 63.92 -28.80 25.07
CA ALA A 53 63.70 -28.74 23.64
C ALA A 53 64.01 -30.10 23.01
N GLU A 54 63.54 -30.34 21.79
CA GLU A 54 64.13 -31.35 20.90
C GLU A 54 64.17 -30.83 19.45
N THR A 55 64.94 -31.49 18.58
CA THR A 55 65.59 -30.85 17.41
C THR A 55 65.55 -31.72 16.14
N SER A 56 65.78 -31.08 14.97
CA SER A 56 66.00 -31.68 13.62
C SER A 56 64.72 -32.11 12.88
N THR A 57 64.65 -32.12 11.53
CA THR A 57 65.70 -32.05 10.48
C THR A 57 65.37 -31.09 9.31
N SER A 58 66.41 -30.42 8.77
CA SER A 58 66.87 -30.33 7.35
C SER A 58 65.87 -30.21 6.16
N SER A 59 66.17 -29.58 5.00
CA SER A 59 67.45 -29.03 4.45
C SER A 59 67.26 -28.13 3.19
N THR A 60 68.18 -27.15 3.00
CA THR A 60 68.65 -26.52 1.71
C THR A 60 67.63 -25.79 0.80
N ALA A 61 67.98 -24.72 0.03
CA ALA A 61 69.25 -24.07 -0.33
C ALA A 61 69.03 -22.52 -0.49
N SER A 62 69.91 -21.59 -0.08
CA SER A 62 71.13 -21.06 -0.74
C SER A 62 70.86 -20.28 -2.07
N SER A 63 71.44 -19.11 -2.40
CA SER A 63 72.17 -17.99 -1.71
C SER A 63 72.29 -16.80 -2.73
N GLN A 64 73.00 -15.65 -2.62
CA GLN A 64 73.99 -15.03 -1.69
C GLN A 64 74.18 -13.50 -2.00
N SER A 65 75.02 -12.78 -1.21
CA SER A 65 75.65 -11.43 -1.44
C SER A 65 74.72 -10.18 -1.56
N SER A 66 74.96 -8.99 -0.97
CA SER A 66 76.15 -8.25 -0.43
C SER A 66 77.03 -7.56 -1.50
N GLU A 67 77.66 -6.38 -1.30
CA GLU A 67 77.79 -5.48 -0.14
C GLU A 67 78.27 -4.05 -0.53
N ALA A 68 78.15 -3.08 0.40
CA ALA A 68 78.97 -1.85 0.56
C ALA A 68 78.95 -0.66 -0.46
N ALA A 69 79.25 0.53 0.07
CA ALA A 69 79.61 1.80 -0.61
C ALA A 69 81.09 2.16 -0.26
N PRO A 70 81.75 3.32 -0.59
CA PRO A 70 81.25 4.72 -0.55
C PRO A 70 81.82 5.72 -1.63
N ALA A 71 81.45 7.01 -1.51
CA ALA A 71 82.19 8.27 -1.83
C ALA A 71 82.88 8.48 -3.23
N ASP A 72 83.09 9.70 -3.76
CA ASP A 72 83.00 11.06 -3.20
C ASP A 72 82.72 12.17 -4.27
N GLU A 73 82.56 13.44 -3.81
CA GLU A 73 82.64 14.79 -4.44
C GLU A 73 82.86 15.01 -5.98
N ALA A 74 82.42 16.12 -6.63
CA ALA A 74 81.66 17.34 -6.25
C ALA A 74 81.20 18.13 -7.50
N ALA A 75 80.30 19.15 -7.36
CA ALA A 75 80.31 20.48 -8.06
C ALA A 75 78.98 21.30 -8.04
N VAL A 76 78.64 21.89 -6.89
CA VAL A 76 78.26 23.32 -6.72
C VAL A 76 77.21 24.02 -7.64
N VAL A 77 76.00 24.19 -7.09
CA VAL A 77 75.11 25.39 -7.09
C VAL A 77 74.39 25.89 -8.37
N SER A 78 73.06 25.86 -8.30
CA SER A 78 72.20 27.05 -8.52
C SER A 78 71.13 27.12 -7.42
N SER A 79 70.48 28.27 -7.20
CA SER A 79 69.80 28.56 -5.91
C SER A 79 68.26 28.65 -5.95
N SER A 80 67.65 27.89 -5.03
CA SER A 80 66.40 28.21 -4.30
C SER A 80 65.13 28.59 -5.09
N ALA A 81 64.19 27.62 -5.14
CA ALA A 81 62.85 27.86 -4.62
C ALA A 81 62.68 26.96 -3.38
N ALA A 82 62.11 27.48 -2.29
CA ALA A 82 61.97 26.72 -1.05
C ALA A 82 60.69 25.87 -1.07
N GLU A 83 60.83 24.61 -1.44
CA GLU A 83 59.76 23.61 -1.31
C GLU A 83 59.41 23.46 0.18
N LYS A 84 58.16 23.79 0.54
CA LYS A 84 57.67 23.55 1.90
C LYS A 84 57.54 22.04 2.08
N ALA A 85 58.22 21.49 3.08
CA ALA A 85 57.90 20.15 3.56
C ALA A 85 56.39 20.04 3.83
N PRO A 86 55.73 18.94 3.43
CA PRO A 86 54.30 18.77 3.65
C PRO A 86 54.00 18.88 5.14
N LYS A 87 52.94 19.62 5.48
CA LYS A 87 52.34 19.49 6.82
C LYS A 87 51.93 18.02 6.97
N SER A 88 52.16 17.45 8.16
CA SER A 88 51.39 16.26 8.55
C SER A 88 49.91 16.61 8.47
N ALA A 89 49.15 15.82 7.71
CA ALA A 89 47.69 15.86 7.78
C ALA A 89 47.26 15.67 9.25
N THR A 90 46.20 16.34 9.65
CA THR A 90 45.57 16.17 10.97
C THR A 90 44.21 15.57 10.72
N THR A 91 44.12 14.25 10.86
CA THR A 91 42.87 13.52 10.69
C THR A 91 42.09 13.47 12.00
N VAL A 92 40.78 13.28 11.90
CA VAL A 92 39.89 13.02 13.03
C VAL A 92 39.07 11.77 12.73
N PRO A 93 39.09 10.74 13.58
CA PRO A 93 38.26 9.56 13.39
C PRO A 93 36.77 9.90 13.54
N ILE A 94 35.97 9.54 12.55
CA ILE A 94 34.51 9.68 12.53
C ILE A 94 33.86 8.29 12.53
N GLN A 95 32.75 8.17 13.24
CA GLN A 95 31.87 7.01 13.27
C GLN A 95 30.44 7.43 12.90
N MET A 96 29.74 6.59 12.14
CA MET A 96 28.30 6.65 11.92
C MET A 96 27.68 5.30 12.29
N LEU A 97 26.79 5.33 13.28
CA LEU A 97 25.98 4.18 13.67
C LEU A 97 24.64 4.25 12.93
N GLY A 98 24.26 3.18 12.23
CA GLY A 98 23.13 3.22 11.29
C GLY A 98 22.14 2.08 11.45
N ILE A 99 20.88 2.36 11.08
CA ILE A 99 19.81 1.35 10.87
C ILE A 99 18.95 1.73 9.65
N ASN A 100 18.18 0.75 9.18
CA ASN A 100 17.22 0.84 8.08
C ASN A 100 16.04 -0.11 8.39
N ASP A 101 14.87 0.12 7.80
CA ASP A 101 13.74 -0.83 7.78
C ASP A 101 13.31 -1.28 9.20
N PHE A 102 13.22 -0.36 10.16
CA PHE A 102 12.90 -0.66 11.55
C PHE A 102 11.43 -1.07 11.77
N HIS A 103 10.46 -0.58 10.98
CA HIS A 103 9.04 -0.97 11.03
C HIS A 103 8.47 -1.12 12.45
N GLY A 104 8.68 -0.10 13.29
CA GLY A 104 8.16 -0.08 14.66
C GLY A 104 8.51 -1.31 15.51
N ALA A 105 9.65 -1.96 15.25
CA ALA A 105 10.03 -3.26 15.83
C ALA A 105 10.49 -3.20 17.30
N LEU A 106 9.65 -2.63 18.19
CA LEU A 106 10.00 -2.31 19.58
C LEU A 106 10.49 -3.53 20.36
N SER A 107 9.74 -4.62 20.25
CA SER A 107 9.90 -5.88 20.98
C SER A 107 10.18 -7.07 20.05
N THR A 108 10.26 -6.84 18.73
CA THR A 108 10.43 -7.88 17.72
C THR A 108 11.80 -8.54 17.83
N THR A 109 11.83 -9.87 17.67
CA THR A 109 13.07 -10.63 17.54
C THR A 109 12.99 -11.57 16.34
N GLY A 110 14.12 -12.01 15.80
CA GLY A 110 14.15 -12.95 14.69
C GLY A 110 15.52 -13.56 14.46
N SER A 111 15.75 -14.07 13.24
CA SER A 111 17.08 -14.53 12.82
C SER A 111 17.78 -13.43 12.01
N TYR A 112 18.90 -12.92 12.51
CA TYR A 112 19.88 -12.21 11.68
C TYR A 112 20.70 -13.24 10.90
N SER A 113 21.04 -12.95 9.64
CA SER A 113 21.94 -13.78 8.82
C SER A 113 23.14 -12.95 8.35
N GLY A 114 24.35 -13.41 8.66
CA GLY A 114 25.60 -12.73 8.31
C GLY A 114 26.14 -13.08 6.91
N PRO A 115 27.15 -12.35 6.42
CA PRO A 115 27.70 -12.50 5.07
C PRO A 115 28.46 -13.82 4.83
N ASP A 116 28.89 -14.46 5.92
CA ASP A 116 29.53 -15.78 5.95
C ASP A 116 28.53 -16.94 6.06
N GLY A 117 27.22 -16.65 6.07
CA GLY A 117 26.16 -17.62 6.33
C GLY A 117 25.94 -17.94 7.82
N SER A 118 26.62 -17.24 8.75
CA SER A 118 26.30 -17.29 10.18
C SER A 118 24.86 -16.85 10.44
N LYS A 119 24.25 -17.38 11.50
CA LYS A 119 22.90 -17.00 11.94
C LYS A 119 22.85 -16.75 13.43
N VAL A 120 22.21 -15.65 13.82
CA VAL A 120 21.96 -15.27 15.21
C VAL A 120 20.46 -15.28 15.45
N SER A 121 19.99 -16.24 16.24
CA SER A 121 18.58 -16.41 16.59
C SER A 121 18.19 -15.55 17.79
N GLY A 122 17.00 -14.95 17.73
CA GLY A 122 16.50 -14.04 18.77
C GLY A 122 17.08 -12.63 18.69
N ALA A 123 17.79 -12.28 17.61
CA ALA A 123 18.34 -10.94 17.40
C ALA A 123 17.21 -9.89 17.28
N GLY A 124 17.43 -8.69 17.86
CA GLY A 124 16.47 -7.57 17.77
C GLY A 124 16.17 -6.88 19.10
N THR A 125 14.95 -6.33 19.20
CA THR A 125 14.45 -5.37 20.21
C THR A 125 15.13 -4.01 20.20
N ALA A 126 14.33 -2.94 20.34
CA ALA A 126 14.83 -1.57 20.43
C ALA A 126 15.77 -1.36 21.63
N ALA A 127 15.42 -1.93 22.80
CA ALA A 127 16.19 -1.73 24.02
C ALA A 127 17.60 -2.32 23.92
N LEU A 128 17.75 -3.53 23.35
CA LEU A 128 19.06 -4.14 23.13
C LEU A 128 19.86 -3.40 22.06
N MET A 129 19.20 -2.97 20.97
CA MET A 129 19.82 -2.17 19.90
C MET A 129 20.43 -0.86 20.42
N ALA A 130 19.72 -0.15 21.32
CA ALA A 130 20.25 1.05 21.99
C ALA A 130 21.46 0.75 22.89
N GLY A 131 21.49 -0.43 23.51
CA GLY A 131 22.66 -0.95 24.24
C GLY A 131 23.85 -1.18 23.31
N TYR A 132 23.63 -1.79 22.15
CA TYR A 132 24.66 -2.04 21.13
C TYR A 132 25.25 -0.74 20.57
N PHE A 133 24.39 0.22 20.20
CA PHE A 133 24.82 1.57 19.81
C PHE A 133 25.71 2.22 20.87
N THR A 134 25.30 2.15 22.14
CA THR A 134 26.06 2.73 23.25
C THR A 134 27.39 2.00 23.49
N GLN A 135 27.45 0.68 23.28
CA GLN A 135 28.69 -0.09 23.33
C GLN A 135 29.63 0.25 22.16
N ALA A 136 29.12 0.34 20.93
CA ALA A 136 29.89 0.64 19.72
C ALA A 136 30.51 2.04 19.80
N GLU A 137 29.70 3.05 20.18
CA GLU A 137 30.15 4.43 20.44
C GLU A 137 31.23 4.49 21.53
N THR A 138 31.01 3.77 22.64
CA THR A 138 31.98 3.73 23.76
C THR A 138 33.29 3.06 23.33
N THR A 139 33.20 1.97 22.58
CA THR A 139 34.37 1.20 22.09
C THR A 139 35.16 1.98 21.05
N PHE A 140 34.49 2.77 20.22
CA PHE A 140 35.12 3.70 19.29
C PHE A 140 35.86 4.81 20.03
N LYS A 141 35.19 5.53 20.94
CA LYS A 141 35.78 6.65 21.70
C LYS A 141 36.89 6.23 22.68
N GLN A 142 36.92 4.96 23.11
CA GLN A 142 38.04 4.38 23.87
C GLN A 142 39.30 4.14 23.02
N LYS A 143 39.15 3.90 21.71
CA LYS A 143 40.28 3.76 20.76
C LYS A 143 40.71 5.12 20.20
N ASN A 144 39.73 5.99 19.97
CA ASN A 144 39.85 7.26 19.29
C ASN A 144 39.39 8.39 20.23
N THR A 145 40.29 8.92 21.07
CA THR A 145 39.96 9.87 22.15
C THR A 145 39.25 11.14 21.68
N ASP A 146 39.62 11.62 20.50
CA ASP A 146 39.07 12.83 19.88
C ASP A 146 37.96 12.49 18.87
N GLY A 147 37.64 11.21 18.70
CA GLY A 147 36.73 10.70 17.69
C GLY A 147 35.27 11.13 17.87
N LYS A 148 34.58 11.33 16.74
CA LYS A 148 33.18 11.78 16.70
C LYS A 148 32.25 10.64 16.29
N THR A 149 31.02 10.65 16.79
CA THR A 149 29.99 9.66 16.43
C THR A 149 28.69 10.38 16.10
N LEU A 150 28.06 10.00 14.99
CA LEU A 150 26.67 10.33 14.63
C LEU A 150 25.82 9.06 14.60
N ARG A 151 24.49 9.22 14.71
CA ARG A 151 23.51 8.13 14.57
C ARG A 151 22.52 8.47 13.45
N VAL A 152 22.36 7.61 12.44
CA VAL A 152 21.61 7.89 11.21
C VAL A 152 20.61 6.79 10.83
N GLN A 153 19.48 7.14 10.21
CA GLN A 153 18.48 6.16 9.75
C GLN A 153 18.14 6.29 8.26
N ALA A 154 17.98 5.15 7.57
CA ALA A 154 17.82 5.06 6.11
C ALA A 154 16.39 4.64 5.66
N GLY A 155 15.36 5.25 6.24
CA GLY A 155 13.95 5.06 5.91
C GLY A 155 13.30 3.82 6.53
N ASP A 156 11.96 3.76 6.43
CA ASP A 156 11.10 2.71 6.97
C ASP A 156 11.28 2.52 8.49
N MET A 157 11.27 3.63 9.23
CA MET A 157 11.24 3.58 10.68
C MET A 157 9.86 3.17 11.20
N VAL A 158 8.82 3.61 10.51
CA VAL A 158 7.40 3.43 10.86
C VAL A 158 6.66 2.60 9.80
N GLY A 159 5.36 2.39 9.99
CA GLY A 159 4.52 1.60 9.08
C GLY A 159 4.89 0.12 9.09
N ALA A 160 4.09 -0.70 8.40
CA ALA A 160 4.12 -2.18 8.48
C ALA A 160 4.25 -2.77 9.92
N SER A 161 3.81 -2.02 10.94
CA SER A 161 4.34 -2.12 12.30
C SER A 161 3.58 -3.10 13.19
N PRO A 162 4.27 -3.80 14.12
CA PRO A 162 3.62 -4.58 15.17
C PRO A 162 2.67 -3.73 16.01
N ALA A 163 1.61 -4.35 16.53
CA ALA A 163 0.54 -3.67 17.27
C ALA A 163 1.01 -2.73 18.41
N ASN A 164 2.15 -2.99 19.06
CA ASN A 164 2.68 -2.13 20.12
C ASN A 164 3.31 -0.81 19.63
N SER A 165 3.51 -0.65 18.32
CA SER A 165 3.83 0.64 17.68
C SER A 165 2.64 1.13 16.86
N GLY A 166 2.07 0.28 15.99
CA GLY A 166 1.02 0.66 15.04
C GLY A 166 -0.30 1.12 15.69
N LEU A 167 -0.80 0.43 16.72
CA LEU A 167 -2.03 0.86 17.44
C LEU A 167 -1.84 2.16 18.24
N LEU A 168 -0.59 2.67 18.31
CA LEU A 168 -0.21 3.91 18.96
C LEU A 168 0.33 4.93 17.93
N GLN A 169 0.00 4.74 16.64
CA GLN A 169 0.37 5.61 15.51
C GLN A 169 1.88 5.91 15.44
N ASP A 170 2.69 4.89 15.76
CA ASP A 170 4.16 4.91 15.75
C ASP A 170 4.86 6.04 16.55
N GLN A 171 4.11 6.78 17.38
CA GLN A 171 4.66 7.64 18.44
C GLN A 171 5.65 6.89 19.36
N PRO A 172 5.46 5.62 19.76
CA PRO A 172 6.47 4.88 20.52
C PRO A 172 7.83 4.79 19.81
N THR A 173 7.81 4.64 18.49
CA THR A 173 9.02 4.56 17.66
C THR A 173 9.72 5.90 17.56
N MET A 174 8.98 6.98 17.32
CA MET A 174 9.54 8.34 17.34
C MET A 174 10.19 8.69 18.69
N ARG A 175 9.51 8.39 19.81
CA ARG A 175 10.09 8.50 21.18
C ARG A 175 11.38 7.71 21.34
N ILE A 176 11.47 6.52 20.74
CA ILE A 176 12.62 5.63 20.85
C ILE A 176 13.80 6.13 20.01
N LEU A 177 13.59 6.64 18.80
CA LEU A 177 14.64 7.26 17.98
C LEU A 177 15.20 8.52 18.67
N ASN A 178 14.34 9.34 19.27
CA ASN A 178 14.70 10.51 20.07
C ASN A 178 15.52 10.11 21.31
N GLN A 179 15.09 9.08 22.05
CA GLN A 179 15.82 8.53 23.20
C GLN A 179 17.16 7.88 22.79
N MET A 180 17.23 7.27 21.59
CA MET A 180 18.46 6.76 20.97
C MET A 180 19.35 7.87 20.39
N LYS A 181 18.87 9.12 20.31
CA LYS A 181 19.57 10.29 19.76
C LYS A 181 20.02 10.09 18.32
N PHE A 182 19.09 9.74 17.42
CA PHE A 182 19.37 9.88 15.99
C PHE A 182 19.58 11.35 15.63
N ASP A 183 20.57 11.61 14.78
CA ASP A 183 20.99 12.94 14.34
C ASP A 183 20.32 13.36 13.03
N VAL A 184 20.21 12.42 12.08
CA VAL A 184 19.63 12.61 10.73
C VAL A 184 18.88 11.36 10.28
N GLY A 185 17.84 11.53 9.48
CA GLY A 185 17.13 10.44 8.80
C GLY A 185 16.57 10.83 7.43
N THR A 186 16.21 9.84 6.62
CA THR A 186 15.45 10.00 5.37
C THR A 186 14.05 9.38 5.49
N LEU A 187 13.24 9.51 4.43
CA LEU A 187 12.00 8.74 4.22
C LEU A 187 12.31 7.38 3.58
N GLY A 188 11.56 6.35 3.97
CA GLY A 188 11.32 5.16 3.18
C GLY A 188 9.93 5.15 2.56
N ASN A 189 9.43 3.97 2.16
CA ASN A 189 8.09 3.85 1.58
C ASN A 189 6.99 3.79 2.63
N HIS A 190 7.26 3.22 3.80
CA HIS A 190 6.27 3.03 4.86
C HIS A 190 6.03 4.31 5.69
N GLU A 191 6.88 5.34 5.57
CA GLU A 191 6.53 6.72 5.97
C GLU A 191 5.36 7.33 5.17
N PHE A 192 4.90 6.69 4.09
CA PHE A 192 3.72 7.11 3.32
C PHE A 192 2.47 6.25 3.61
N ASP A 193 2.52 5.23 4.50
CA ASP A 193 1.42 4.27 4.75
C ASP A 193 0.08 4.96 5.13
N GLU A 194 0.14 6.03 5.91
CA GLU A 194 -1.02 6.90 6.27
C GLU A 194 -0.89 8.32 5.68
N GLY A 195 0.02 8.48 4.71
CA GLY A 195 0.35 9.74 4.04
C GLY A 195 1.33 10.63 4.81
N LEU A 196 2.16 11.38 4.07
CA LEU A 196 3.23 12.23 4.64
C LEU A 196 2.72 13.31 5.61
N GLY A 197 1.44 13.68 5.56
CA GLY A 197 0.84 14.61 6.52
C GLY A 197 0.75 14.04 7.93
N GLU A 198 0.42 12.75 8.04
CA GLU A 198 0.44 12.03 9.31
C GLU A 198 1.88 11.74 9.73
N PHE A 199 2.76 11.30 8.81
CA PHE A 199 4.18 11.14 9.17
C PHE A 199 4.81 12.45 9.69
N ASN A 200 4.51 13.60 9.09
CA ASN A 200 4.98 14.89 9.60
C ASN A 200 4.40 15.22 10.99
N ARG A 201 3.16 14.80 11.30
CA ARG A 201 2.60 14.90 12.65
C ARG A 201 3.41 14.08 13.65
N ILE A 202 3.68 12.80 13.35
CA ILE A 202 4.40 11.90 14.27
C ILE A 202 5.86 12.33 14.46
N LEU A 203 6.53 12.69 13.37
CA LEU A 203 7.91 13.18 13.34
C LEU A 203 8.09 14.43 14.23
N THR A 204 7.14 15.36 14.17
CA THR A 204 7.17 16.61 14.96
C THR A 204 6.61 16.47 16.37
N GLY A 205 6.03 15.31 16.74
CA GLY A 205 5.39 15.08 18.03
C GLY A 205 4.09 15.89 18.22
N ALA A 206 3.43 16.26 17.12
CA ALA A 206 2.19 17.02 17.17
C ALA A 206 1.00 16.13 17.59
N GLN A 207 0.02 16.72 18.28
CA GLN A 207 -1.18 16.02 18.72
C GLN A 207 -2.08 15.66 17.52
N PRO A 208 -2.83 14.53 17.58
CA PRO A 208 -3.89 14.23 16.61
C PRO A 208 -4.91 15.38 16.47
N GLY A 209 -5.49 15.50 15.29
CA GLY A 209 -6.67 16.34 15.09
C GLY A 209 -7.90 15.73 15.77
N PRO A 210 -8.88 16.55 16.23
CA PRO A 210 -10.08 16.04 16.90
C PRO A 210 -10.94 15.15 15.99
N ASP A 211 -10.84 15.34 14.68
CA ASP A 211 -11.57 14.60 13.64
C ASP A 211 -10.68 13.54 12.92
N ALA A 212 -9.50 13.21 13.46
CA ALA A 212 -8.53 12.30 12.84
C ALA A 212 -8.97 10.82 12.78
N GLY A 213 -10.05 10.44 13.49
CA GLY A 213 -10.61 9.08 13.45
C GLY A 213 -9.84 8.00 14.20
N PHE A 214 -8.64 8.28 14.71
CA PHE A 214 -7.83 7.33 15.48
C PHE A 214 -8.52 6.85 16.77
N TYR A 215 -8.17 5.63 17.18
CA TYR A 215 -8.61 5.03 18.44
C TYR A 215 -8.24 5.90 19.67
N ASP A 216 -9.09 5.89 20.70
CA ASP A 216 -8.90 6.67 21.94
C ASP A 216 -7.52 6.43 22.60
N ILE A 217 -6.97 5.21 22.46
CA ILE A 217 -5.63 4.84 22.97
C ILE A 217 -4.49 5.70 22.38
N VAL A 218 -4.62 6.18 21.13
CA VAL A 218 -3.67 7.11 20.50
C VAL A 218 -3.78 8.48 21.16
N ASN A 219 -4.99 8.95 21.43
CA ASN A 219 -5.23 10.21 22.12
C ASN A 219 -4.70 10.15 23.56
N ASP A 220 -4.97 9.08 24.31
CA ASP A 220 -4.42 8.87 25.66
C ASP A 220 -2.88 8.84 25.65
N TYR A 221 -2.27 8.18 24.66
CA TYR A 221 -0.80 8.15 24.50
C TYR A 221 -0.23 9.54 24.26
N ASN A 222 -0.81 10.31 23.34
CA ASN A 222 -0.33 11.65 22.99
C ASN A 222 -0.58 12.66 24.12
N ASN A 223 -1.63 12.49 24.94
CA ASN A 223 -1.90 13.35 26.10
C ASN A 223 -0.95 13.12 27.29
N ASP A 224 -0.36 11.93 27.45
CA ASP A 224 0.56 11.61 28.54
C ASP A 224 1.97 12.24 28.37
N TYR A 225 2.30 12.77 27.19
CA TYR A 225 3.65 13.22 26.82
C TYR A 225 3.67 14.60 26.17
N THR A 226 4.81 15.31 26.28
CA THR A 226 5.01 16.57 25.56
C THR A 226 5.48 16.33 24.12
N PRO A 227 5.27 17.27 23.19
CA PRO A 227 5.78 17.16 21.81
C PRO A 227 7.30 16.91 21.74
N ASP A 228 8.08 17.52 22.64
CA ASP A 228 9.53 17.29 22.73
C ASP A 228 9.92 15.85 23.11
N GLN A 229 9.03 15.12 23.77
CA GLN A 229 9.19 13.69 24.06
C GLN A 229 8.70 12.83 22.88
N LEU A 230 7.56 13.21 22.26
CA LEU A 230 6.88 12.44 21.21
C LEU A 230 7.61 12.47 19.85
N LYS A 231 8.25 13.59 19.50
CA LYS A 231 8.94 13.80 18.22
C LYS A 231 10.09 12.82 17.99
N GLY A 232 10.46 12.60 16.73
CA GLY A 232 11.57 11.71 16.32
C GLY A 232 12.97 12.21 16.72
N GLY A 233 13.16 13.53 16.84
CA GLY A 233 14.38 14.15 17.40
C GLY A 233 15.55 14.36 16.43
N PHE A 234 15.49 13.82 15.21
CA PHE A 234 16.50 13.94 14.15
C PHE A 234 16.15 15.02 13.10
N ASP A 235 17.12 15.46 12.31
CA ASP A 235 16.86 16.22 11.08
C ASP A 235 16.33 15.25 10.01
N LEU A 236 15.16 15.51 9.40
CA LEU A 236 14.74 14.79 8.21
C LEU A 236 15.32 15.44 6.96
N VAL A 237 15.93 14.65 6.09
CA VAL A 237 16.39 15.04 4.76
C VAL A 237 15.71 14.20 3.68
N ILE A 238 15.26 14.82 2.59
CA ILE A 238 14.75 14.13 1.41
C ILE A 238 14.89 15.03 0.18
N ALA A 239 15.63 14.57 -0.83
CA ALA A 239 16.05 15.37 -1.99
C ALA A 239 15.20 15.17 -3.24
N ASN A 240 14.58 13.99 -3.39
CA ASN A 240 13.91 13.57 -4.63
C ASN A 240 12.40 13.36 -4.51
N VAL A 241 11.77 13.93 -3.48
CA VAL A 241 10.30 13.91 -3.28
C VAL A 241 9.78 15.34 -3.34
N HIS A 242 8.87 15.62 -4.28
CA HIS A 242 8.39 16.97 -4.58
C HIS A 242 6.86 17.02 -4.66
N GLU A 243 6.22 18.03 -4.09
CA GLU A 243 4.78 18.29 -4.23
C GLU A 243 4.38 18.50 -5.70
N GLU A 244 3.28 17.89 -6.18
CA GLU A 244 2.79 18.12 -7.54
C GLU A 244 2.39 19.60 -7.76
N GLY A 245 2.77 20.16 -8.91
CA GLY A 245 2.49 21.55 -9.32
C GLY A 245 3.31 22.61 -8.58
N SER A 246 3.64 22.37 -7.31
CA SER A 246 4.49 23.22 -6.45
C SER A 246 5.98 23.00 -6.72
N GLY A 247 6.42 21.74 -6.88
CA GLY A 247 7.82 21.36 -7.06
C GLY A 247 8.70 21.50 -5.82
N ASN A 248 8.15 22.02 -4.71
CA ASN A 248 8.87 22.12 -3.44
C ASN A 248 8.97 20.75 -2.77
N ILE A 249 9.99 20.57 -1.93
CA ILE A 249 10.09 19.43 -1.02
C ILE A 249 9.01 19.60 0.07
N PRO A 250 8.19 18.56 0.37
CA PRO A 250 7.06 18.67 1.29
C PRO A 250 7.42 19.23 2.67
N TYR A 251 6.46 19.92 3.29
CA TYR A 251 6.52 20.46 4.66
C TYR A 251 7.69 21.40 4.98
N GLY A 252 8.48 21.80 3.97
CA GLY A 252 9.71 22.57 4.16
C GLY A 252 10.89 21.73 4.65
N TRP A 253 10.84 20.40 4.52
CA TRP A 253 12.00 19.54 4.70
C TRP A 253 13.11 19.89 3.70
N GLN A 254 14.35 19.48 4.00
CA GLN A 254 15.53 19.89 3.24
C GLN A 254 16.09 18.72 2.40
N PRO A 255 16.73 18.97 1.24
CA PRO A 255 17.32 17.91 0.44
C PRO A 255 18.55 17.28 1.13
N TYR A 256 19.26 18.09 1.91
CA TYR A 256 20.43 17.69 2.69
C TYR A 256 20.50 18.49 4.00
N THR A 257 21.34 18.03 4.93
CA THR A 257 21.76 18.78 6.12
C THR A 257 23.28 18.74 6.25
N ILE A 258 23.87 19.69 6.96
CA ILE A 258 25.31 19.73 7.26
C ILE A 258 25.47 19.54 8.77
N LYS A 259 25.84 18.34 9.21
CA LYS A 259 26.15 18.11 10.62
C LYS A 259 27.56 18.57 10.94
N ASN A 260 27.69 19.54 11.85
CA ASN A 260 28.97 19.88 12.45
C ASN A 260 29.23 19.00 13.67
N VAL A 261 30.32 18.23 13.64
CA VAL A 261 30.76 17.37 14.76
C VAL A 261 32.09 17.82 15.38
N GLY A 262 32.59 18.99 14.96
CA GLY A 262 33.85 19.57 15.41
C GLY A 262 33.66 20.58 16.55
N THR A 263 34.29 21.75 16.40
CA THR A 263 34.03 22.92 17.24
C THR A 263 33.76 24.14 16.36
N GLN A 264 33.22 25.22 16.95
CA GLN A 264 33.00 26.49 16.23
C GLN A 264 34.29 27.11 15.64
N THR A 265 35.47 26.73 16.15
CA THR A 265 36.78 27.20 15.68
C THR A 265 37.50 26.20 14.78
N GLU A 266 37.15 24.92 14.90
CA GLU A 266 37.71 23.79 14.15
C GLU A 266 36.55 22.92 13.64
N PRO A 267 35.82 23.39 12.61
CA PRO A 267 34.62 22.72 12.13
C PRO A 267 34.94 21.43 11.39
N ILE A 268 34.23 20.37 11.75
CA ILE A 268 34.17 19.11 11.01
C ILE A 268 32.75 19.04 10.48
N ASN A 269 32.58 19.31 9.19
CA ASN A 269 31.28 19.35 8.52
C ASN A 269 31.12 18.07 7.71
N ILE A 270 29.98 17.39 7.84
CA ILE A 270 29.61 16.25 7.01
C ILE A 270 28.27 16.58 6.34
N GLY A 271 28.24 16.54 5.02
CA GLY A 271 27.03 16.69 4.23
C GLY A 271 26.24 15.39 4.22
N ILE A 272 24.93 15.45 4.48
CA ILE A 272 24.07 14.27 4.53
C ILE A 272 22.83 14.51 3.66
N ILE A 273 22.76 13.80 2.53
CA ILE A 273 21.69 13.89 1.51
C ILE A 273 20.68 12.76 1.76
N GLY A 274 19.37 13.03 1.66
CA GLY A 274 18.32 12.00 1.75
C GLY A 274 17.74 11.63 0.38
N VAL A 275 17.53 10.34 0.08
CA VAL A 275 16.72 9.90 -1.08
C VAL A 275 15.81 8.72 -0.72
N VAL A 276 14.82 8.48 -1.59
CA VAL A 276 13.94 7.30 -1.59
C VAL A 276 13.87 6.70 -3.00
N THR A 277 13.62 5.39 -3.12
CA THR A 277 13.38 4.71 -4.40
C THR A 277 12.27 5.38 -5.23
N GLN A 278 12.36 5.29 -6.55
CA GLN A 278 11.26 5.71 -7.44
C GLN A 278 10.12 4.67 -7.52
N GLU A 279 10.24 3.53 -6.84
CA GLU A 279 9.20 2.50 -6.81
C GLU A 279 7.95 2.88 -5.98
N ILE A 280 7.94 3.98 -5.23
CA ILE A 280 6.82 4.38 -4.33
C ILE A 280 5.41 4.23 -4.94
N PRO A 281 5.14 4.62 -6.20
CA PRO A 281 3.83 4.46 -6.82
C PRO A 281 3.35 3.00 -7.01
N ASN A 282 4.23 2.01 -6.82
CA ASN A 282 3.92 0.59 -6.81
C ASN A 282 3.93 -0.03 -5.40
N LEU A 283 4.30 0.75 -4.37
CA LEU A 283 4.53 0.30 -2.99
C LEU A 283 3.52 0.86 -1.97
N VAL A 284 2.79 1.92 -2.35
CA VAL A 284 1.91 2.68 -1.46
C VAL A 284 0.54 2.87 -2.14
N LEU A 285 -0.54 2.97 -1.35
CA LEU A 285 -1.87 3.27 -1.89
C LEU A 285 -1.90 4.64 -2.59
N ALA A 286 -2.48 4.69 -3.79
CA ALA A 286 -2.49 5.87 -4.67
C ALA A 286 -2.86 7.19 -3.98
N GLN A 287 -3.85 7.15 -3.08
CA GLN A 287 -4.34 8.33 -2.34
C GLN A 287 -3.28 9.02 -1.44
N TYR A 288 -2.19 8.34 -1.10
CA TYR A 288 -1.14 8.87 -0.21
C TYR A 288 0.14 9.31 -0.94
N HIS A 289 0.32 8.90 -2.21
CA HIS A 289 1.48 9.29 -3.02
C HIS A 289 1.13 10.12 -4.28
N GLN A 290 -0.14 10.19 -4.71
CA GLN A 290 -0.55 10.85 -5.95
C GLN A 290 -0.18 12.35 -6.02
N ASP A 291 -0.16 13.03 -4.88
CA ASP A 291 0.13 14.47 -4.78
C ASP A 291 1.66 14.77 -4.78
N TYR A 292 2.50 13.77 -5.05
CA TYR A 292 3.96 13.87 -5.06
C TYR A 292 4.61 13.25 -6.30
N ASN A 293 5.72 13.86 -6.73
CA ASN A 293 6.60 13.37 -7.79
C ASN A 293 7.92 12.86 -7.21
N PHE A 294 8.41 11.74 -7.74
CA PHE A 294 9.63 11.07 -7.31
C PHE A 294 10.69 11.22 -8.40
N THR A 295 11.63 12.16 -8.23
CA THR A 295 12.69 12.45 -9.21
C THR A 295 13.83 11.42 -9.12
N ASP A 296 14.69 11.41 -10.15
CA ASP A 296 15.83 10.48 -10.25
C ASP A 296 16.82 10.71 -9.09
N PRO A 297 17.02 9.71 -8.20
CA PRO A 297 17.91 9.87 -7.05
C PRO A 297 19.34 10.23 -7.44
N ALA A 298 19.84 9.77 -8.58
CA ALA A 298 21.20 10.03 -9.03
C ALA A 298 21.38 11.48 -9.54
N GLU A 299 20.35 12.05 -10.18
CA GLU A 299 20.40 13.45 -10.61
C GLU A 299 20.33 14.41 -9.41
N GLU A 300 19.50 14.09 -8.40
CA GLU A 300 19.42 14.87 -7.16
C GLU A 300 20.66 14.71 -6.27
N ILE A 301 21.23 13.51 -6.13
CA ILE A 301 22.48 13.29 -5.39
C ILE A 301 23.64 14.05 -6.07
N ALA A 302 23.80 13.97 -7.39
CA ALA A 302 24.87 14.70 -8.08
C ALA A 302 24.73 16.22 -7.91
N LYS A 303 23.51 16.76 -8.06
CA LYS A 303 23.16 18.16 -7.86
C LYS A 303 23.50 18.66 -6.45
N TYR A 304 23.04 17.96 -5.40
CA TYR A 304 23.26 18.41 -4.02
C TYR A 304 24.64 18.07 -3.47
N SER A 305 25.29 17.01 -3.96
CA SER A 305 26.70 16.74 -3.69
C SER A 305 27.58 17.89 -4.21
N LYS A 306 27.30 18.36 -5.43
CA LYS A 306 27.97 19.55 -5.97
C LYS A 306 27.67 20.82 -5.16
N GLU A 307 26.44 21.02 -4.69
CA GLU A 307 26.09 22.17 -3.85
C GLU A 307 26.82 22.17 -2.50
N LEU A 308 27.11 21.00 -1.94
CA LEU A 308 27.90 20.81 -0.72
C LEU A 308 29.41 21.07 -0.95
N VAL A 309 29.96 20.57 -2.05
CA VAL A 309 31.36 20.83 -2.47
C VAL A 309 31.58 22.32 -2.78
N ASP A 310 30.64 22.98 -3.45
CA ASP A 310 30.67 24.44 -3.68
C ASP A 310 30.56 25.26 -2.37
N GLN A 311 30.13 24.64 -1.27
CA GLN A 311 30.13 25.18 0.11
C GLN A 311 31.35 24.77 0.94
N ASP A 312 32.35 24.10 0.34
CA ASP A 312 33.59 23.66 1.00
C ASP A 312 33.30 22.67 2.16
N VAL A 313 32.40 21.72 1.85
CA VAL A 313 32.01 20.51 2.62
C VAL A 313 32.11 19.30 1.69
N ASN A 314 33.20 18.53 1.81
CA ASN A 314 33.53 17.49 0.83
C ASN A 314 33.19 16.08 1.33
N ALA A 315 33.32 15.81 2.64
CA ALA A 315 32.83 14.56 3.23
C ALA A 315 31.29 14.45 3.13
N ILE A 316 30.78 13.57 2.25
CA ILE A 316 29.34 13.49 1.91
C ILE A 316 28.81 12.06 2.01
N VAL A 317 27.67 11.93 2.68
CA VAL A 317 26.98 10.66 2.93
C VAL A 317 25.55 10.73 2.41
N VAL A 318 25.07 9.66 1.77
CA VAL A 318 23.68 9.51 1.37
C VAL A 318 22.95 8.57 2.34
N LEU A 319 21.78 8.99 2.80
CA LEU A 319 20.78 8.13 3.43
C LEU A 319 19.72 7.85 2.37
N GLY A 320 19.77 6.67 1.75
CA GLY A 320 18.93 6.33 0.61
C GLY A 320 18.08 5.11 0.90
N HIS A 321 16.76 5.28 0.95
CA HIS A 321 15.86 4.15 1.09
C HIS A 321 15.62 3.49 -0.26
N THR A 322 16.65 2.77 -0.72
CA THR A 322 16.75 2.10 -2.02
C THR A 322 17.33 0.70 -1.82
N PRO A 323 16.87 -0.32 -2.57
CA PRO A 323 17.35 -1.69 -2.44
C PRO A 323 18.81 -1.82 -2.85
N SER A 324 19.55 -2.66 -2.12
CA SER A 324 20.91 -3.07 -2.46
C SER A 324 21.04 -4.59 -2.50
N VAL A 325 22.03 -5.12 -3.23
CA VAL A 325 22.27 -6.57 -3.34
C VAL A 325 23.75 -6.86 -3.10
N GLN A 326 24.02 -7.63 -2.05
CA GLN A 326 25.36 -8.11 -1.71
C GLN A 326 25.86 -9.11 -2.76
N GLY A 327 26.92 -8.73 -3.48
CA GLY A 327 27.66 -9.61 -4.39
C GLY A 327 28.75 -10.41 -3.67
N THR A 328 29.68 -10.98 -4.44
CA THR A 328 30.85 -11.68 -3.88
C THR A 328 31.95 -10.70 -3.47
N GLY A 329 32.51 -10.87 -2.26
CA GLY A 329 33.43 -9.90 -1.67
C GLY A 329 32.77 -8.53 -1.47
N ASP A 330 33.50 -7.44 -1.67
CA ASP A 330 32.98 -6.07 -1.56
C ASP A 330 32.08 -5.64 -2.76
N SER A 331 31.68 -6.53 -3.68
CA SER A 331 30.82 -6.13 -4.82
C SER A 331 29.35 -5.94 -4.41
N VAL A 332 28.67 -4.98 -5.05
CA VAL A 332 27.25 -4.63 -4.81
C VAL A 332 26.54 -4.42 -6.15
N SER A 333 25.26 -4.79 -6.23
CA SER A 333 24.37 -4.53 -7.38
C SER A 333 22.95 -4.10 -6.91
N GLY A 334 22.02 -3.90 -7.85
CA GLY A 334 20.67 -3.39 -7.59
C GLY A 334 20.60 -1.86 -7.61
N GLU A 335 19.40 -1.30 -7.41
CA GLU A 335 19.08 0.12 -7.61
C GLU A 335 20.11 1.06 -6.98
N THR A 336 20.52 0.80 -5.72
CA THR A 336 21.55 1.61 -5.04
C THR A 336 22.89 1.65 -5.78
N ALA A 337 23.33 0.54 -6.36
CA ALA A 337 24.57 0.49 -7.13
C ALA A 337 24.41 1.21 -8.48
N ASP A 338 23.25 1.08 -9.14
CA ASP A 338 22.96 1.75 -10.40
C ASP A 338 22.83 3.28 -10.23
N ILE A 339 22.23 3.74 -9.12
CA ILE A 339 22.22 5.13 -8.69
C ILE A 339 23.65 5.65 -8.52
N ILE A 340 24.50 4.99 -7.74
CA ILE A 340 25.89 5.45 -7.52
C ILE A 340 26.70 5.41 -8.82
N ASN A 341 26.51 4.38 -9.66
CA ASN A 341 27.13 4.32 -10.98
C ASN A 341 26.67 5.49 -11.89
N ARG A 342 25.43 5.96 -11.76
CA ARG A 342 24.89 7.10 -12.50
C ARG A 342 25.34 8.45 -11.92
N VAL A 343 25.44 8.60 -10.60
CA VAL A 343 26.08 9.76 -9.95
C VAL A 343 27.51 9.93 -10.48
N ASN A 344 28.31 8.86 -10.48
CA ASN A 344 29.69 8.85 -11.00
C ASN A 344 29.79 9.08 -12.53
N GLN A 345 28.68 9.05 -13.27
CA GLN A 345 28.63 9.43 -14.70
C GLN A 345 28.19 10.88 -14.91
N LEU A 346 27.31 11.40 -14.04
CA LEU A 346 26.79 12.76 -14.07
C LEU A 346 27.81 13.77 -13.52
N ASP A 347 28.46 13.41 -12.41
CA ASP A 347 29.56 14.16 -11.80
C ASP A 347 30.70 13.20 -11.40
N PRO A 348 31.69 12.98 -12.28
CA PRO A 348 32.83 12.10 -11.99
C PRO A 348 33.77 12.59 -10.89
N ASP A 349 33.67 13.86 -10.49
CA ASP A 349 34.49 14.49 -9.44
C ASP A 349 33.72 14.63 -8.10
N ASN A 350 32.54 14.00 -7.98
CA ASN A 350 31.72 14.01 -6.76
C ASN A 350 32.44 13.38 -5.55
N SER A 351 32.03 13.80 -4.34
CA SER A 351 32.63 13.38 -3.07
C SER A 351 31.73 12.46 -2.22
N VAL A 352 30.92 11.59 -2.85
CA VAL A 352 30.00 10.70 -2.10
C VAL A 352 30.74 9.48 -1.53
N ASP A 353 31.11 9.56 -0.25
CA ASP A 353 31.88 8.56 0.49
C ASP A 353 31.11 7.30 0.85
N ALA A 354 29.84 7.46 1.22
CA ALA A 354 29.03 6.38 1.78
C ALA A 354 27.54 6.51 1.43
N PHE A 355 26.88 5.35 1.33
CA PHE A 355 25.46 5.22 1.06
C PHE A 355 24.85 4.20 2.03
N PHE A 356 23.94 4.67 2.89
CA PHE A 356 23.14 3.82 3.78
C PHE A 356 21.87 3.44 3.03
N ALA A 357 21.73 2.15 2.70
CA ALA A 357 20.65 1.58 1.89
C ALA A 357 19.52 0.96 2.74
N GLY A 358 18.43 0.53 2.12
CA GLY A 358 17.24 0.00 2.80
C GLY A 358 16.28 -0.77 1.89
N HIS A 359 14.98 -0.72 2.19
CA HIS A 359 13.83 -1.18 1.42
C HIS A 359 13.66 -2.70 1.24
N ASN A 360 14.71 -3.44 0.87
CA ASN A 360 14.62 -4.89 0.60
C ASN A 360 15.10 -5.77 1.76
N HIS A 361 15.29 -5.22 2.97
CA HIS A 361 15.57 -5.94 4.21
C HIS A 361 16.85 -6.83 4.20
N VAL A 362 17.83 -6.58 3.31
CA VAL A 362 19.03 -7.44 3.18
C VAL A 362 20.22 -7.00 4.06
N TYR A 363 21.19 -7.90 4.19
CA TYR A 363 22.56 -7.52 4.52
C TYR A 363 23.24 -6.93 3.27
N THR A 364 23.98 -5.83 3.40
CA THR A 364 25.00 -5.41 2.41
C THR A 364 26.13 -4.66 3.10
N ASN A 365 27.37 -4.91 2.67
CA ASN A 365 28.56 -4.16 3.07
C ASN A 365 29.63 -4.26 1.96
N GLY A 366 29.59 -3.34 0.99
CA GLY A 366 30.49 -3.36 -0.17
C GLY A 366 30.82 -1.96 -0.69
N VAL A 367 31.36 -1.87 -1.91
CA VAL A 367 31.84 -0.63 -2.52
C VAL A 367 31.37 -0.52 -3.98
N VAL A 368 30.91 0.66 -4.37
CA VAL A 368 30.62 1.03 -5.76
C VAL A 368 31.43 2.28 -6.10
N GLY A 369 32.39 2.16 -7.02
CA GLY A 369 33.39 3.22 -7.25
C GLY A 369 34.24 3.45 -6.00
N ASN A 370 34.14 4.65 -5.41
CA ASN A 370 34.75 5.00 -4.13
C ASN A 370 33.75 4.97 -2.95
N THR A 371 32.46 4.72 -3.20
CA THR A 371 31.37 4.85 -2.21
C THR A 371 31.14 3.54 -1.44
N ARG A 372 31.17 3.58 -0.11
CA ARG A 372 30.84 2.45 0.78
C ARG A 372 29.32 2.28 0.90
N VAL A 373 28.78 1.15 0.42
CA VAL A 373 27.34 0.83 0.52
C VAL A 373 27.08 -0.11 1.68
N VAL A 374 26.10 0.19 2.53
CA VAL A 374 25.79 -0.53 3.76
C VAL A 374 24.28 -0.69 4.02
N GLN A 375 23.85 -1.88 4.44
CA GLN A 375 22.46 -2.19 4.84
C GLN A 375 22.43 -3.27 5.93
N SER A 376 21.56 -3.12 6.93
CA SER A 376 21.57 -3.86 8.19
C SER A 376 20.40 -4.82 8.44
N THR A 377 19.89 -5.44 7.38
CA THR A 377 18.67 -6.25 7.36
C THR A 377 17.42 -5.43 7.64
N SER A 378 16.64 -5.73 8.68
CA SER A 378 15.43 -4.97 9.09
C SER A 378 15.05 -5.25 10.54
N GLN A 379 14.05 -4.52 11.05
CA GLN A 379 13.40 -4.71 12.35
C GLN A 379 14.38 -4.72 13.54
N GLY A 380 15.45 -3.91 13.45
CA GLY A 380 16.49 -3.78 14.47
C GLY A 380 17.31 -5.05 14.74
N LYS A 381 17.23 -6.08 13.87
CA LYS A 381 17.93 -7.37 14.05
C LYS A 381 19.45 -7.25 13.81
N GLY A 382 19.85 -6.26 13.02
CA GLY A 382 21.23 -5.86 12.82
C GLY A 382 21.39 -4.34 12.92
N TYR A 383 22.64 -3.90 12.91
CA TYR A 383 23.01 -2.48 12.88
C TYR A 383 24.32 -2.25 12.12
N ILE A 384 24.55 -1.01 11.71
CA ILE A 384 25.72 -0.55 10.97
C ILE A 384 26.67 0.19 11.91
N ASP A 385 27.97 -0.06 11.81
CA ASP A 385 29.05 0.74 12.41
C ASP A 385 30.07 1.07 11.31
N LEU A 386 29.92 2.26 10.72
CA LEU A 386 30.76 2.82 9.65
C LEU A 386 31.77 3.80 10.24
N GLN A 387 33.04 3.69 9.84
CA GLN A 387 34.16 4.45 10.40
C GLN A 387 35.13 4.92 9.29
N GLY A 388 35.62 6.16 9.42
CA GLY A 388 36.58 6.76 8.49
C GLY A 388 37.42 7.86 9.14
N GLU A 389 38.53 8.22 8.51
CA GLU A 389 39.41 9.32 8.92
C GLU A 389 39.08 10.58 8.11
N TYR A 390 38.59 11.64 8.75
CA TYR A 390 38.35 12.94 8.11
C TYR A 390 39.61 13.79 8.16
N ASP A 391 40.17 14.24 7.03
CA ASP A 391 41.32 15.15 6.99
C ASP A 391 40.85 16.61 7.06
N THR A 392 41.30 17.31 8.09
CA THR A 392 40.96 18.73 8.33
C THR A 392 41.53 19.70 7.28
N ALA A 393 42.42 19.25 6.39
CA ALA A 393 42.96 20.05 5.29
C ALA A 393 42.18 19.93 3.97
N THR A 394 41.59 18.76 3.68
CA THR A 394 40.71 18.54 2.51
C THR A 394 39.23 18.67 2.86
N LYS A 395 38.87 18.57 4.15
CA LYS A 395 37.48 18.49 4.68
C LYS A 395 36.69 17.31 4.12
N ASP A 396 37.42 16.23 3.90
CA ASP A 396 37.00 15.04 3.20
C ASP A 396 37.49 13.81 3.97
N PHE A 397 36.97 12.62 3.67
CA PHE A 397 37.60 11.41 4.17
C PHE A 397 38.93 11.14 3.42
N VAL A 398 39.90 10.55 4.11
CA VAL A 398 41.21 10.15 3.53
C VAL A 398 41.05 9.05 2.45
N GLY A 399 39.87 8.46 2.35
CA GLY A 399 39.43 7.49 1.37
C GLY A 399 38.22 6.70 1.89
N THR A 400 37.61 5.89 1.01
CA THR A 400 36.39 5.11 1.26
C THR A 400 36.25 4.58 2.70
N PRO A 401 35.24 5.03 3.46
CA PRO A 401 34.97 4.54 4.80
C PRO A 401 34.82 3.01 4.86
N LYS A 402 35.18 2.45 6.02
CA LYS A 402 35.03 1.02 6.31
C LYS A 402 33.80 0.84 7.18
N ALA A 403 33.09 -0.27 7.02
CA ALA A 403 31.96 -0.58 7.87
C ALA A 403 31.99 -2.00 8.38
N THR A 404 31.36 -2.20 9.54
CA THR A 404 30.84 -3.50 9.95
C THR A 404 29.32 -3.42 9.99
N VAL A 405 28.67 -4.55 9.69
CA VAL A 405 27.23 -4.73 9.86
C VAL A 405 27.06 -5.98 10.71
N SER A 406 26.41 -5.81 11.87
CA SER A 406 26.50 -6.74 13.00
C SER A 406 25.12 -7.05 13.56
N ALA A 407 24.94 -8.25 14.11
CA ALA A 407 23.71 -8.64 14.78
C ALA A 407 23.50 -7.90 16.11
N VAL A 408 22.23 -7.61 16.44
CA VAL A 408 21.79 -7.22 17.79
C VAL A 408 21.53 -8.51 18.60
N ASP A 409 22.61 -9.20 18.97
CA ASP A 409 22.57 -10.55 19.57
C ASP A 409 22.18 -10.52 21.07
N PRO A 410 21.08 -11.18 21.51
CA PRO A 410 20.71 -11.27 22.93
C PRO A 410 21.75 -12.02 23.78
N ASN A 411 22.68 -12.77 23.18
CA ASN A 411 23.72 -13.52 23.86
C ASN A 411 25.08 -12.78 23.90
N GLY A 412 25.21 -11.66 23.19
CA GLY A 412 26.49 -10.94 23.03
C GLY A 412 26.98 -10.18 24.27
N GLY A 413 26.34 -10.35 25.43
CA GLY A 413 26.73 -9.74 26.70
C GLY A 413 26.40 -8.24 26.83
N VAL A 414 25.62 -7.68 25.89
CA VAL A 414 25.16 -6.29 25.91
C VAL A 414 23.92 -6.16 26.79
N ALA A 415 23.88 -5.14 27.64
CA ALA A 415 22.71 -4.82 28.44
C ALA A 415 21.74 -3.91 27.64
N PRO A 416 20.42 -4.20 27.62
CA PRO A 416 19.43 -3.30 27.05
C PRO A 416 19.40 -1.93 27.74
N ASP A 417 19.17 -0.85 26.98
CA ASP A 417 18.98 0.49 27.53
C ASP A 417 17.68 0.57 28.33
N SER A 418 17.77 1.04 29.58
CA SER A 418 16.64 1.02 30.51
C SER A 418 15.60 2.12 30.27
N ALA A 419 15.93 3.19 29.55
CA ALA A 419 14.98 4.24 29.17
C ALA A 419 14.19 3.83 27.92
N VAL A 420 14.87 3.28 26.90
CA VAL A 420 14.21 2.65 25.75
C VAL A 420 13.31 1.50 26.21
N GLN A 421 13.82 0.60 27.06
CA GLN A 421 13.01 -0.49 27.63
C GLN A 421 11.77 0.02 28.38
N GLY A 422 11.84 1.20 28.98
CA GLY A 422 10.70 1.87 29.63
C GLY A 422 9.65 2.38 28.64
N ILE A 423 10.05 2.88 27.47
CA ILE A 423 9.12 3.27 26.40
C ILE A 423 8.44 2.03 25.81
N VAL A 424 9.23 0.97 25.54
CA VAL A 424 8.71 -0.32 25.07
C VAL A 424 7.68 -0.90 26.04
N ALA A 425 7.98 -0.92 27.34
CA ALA A 425 7.08 -1.47 28.36
C ALA A 425 5.79 -0.64 28.60
N ASP A 426 5.84 0.67 28.38
CA ASP A 426 4.67 1.56 28.37
C ASP A 426 3.77 1.28 27.15
N ALA A 427 4.37 1.15 25.96
CA ALA A 427 3.67 0.83 24.73
C ALA A 427 3.02 -0.58 24.78
N ASP A 428 3.81 -1.61 25.11
CA ASP A 428 3.33 -2.97 25.36
C ASP A 428 2.19 -2.99 26.39
N GLY A 429 2.36 -2.28 27.51
CA GLY A 429 1.40 -2.25 28.61
C GLY A 429 0.04 -1.65 28.25
N ARG A 430 -0.03 -0.74 27.28
CA ARG A 430 -1.28 -0.13 26.79
C ARG A 430 -2.03 -1.06 25.83
N VAL A 431 -1.33 -1.62 24.83
CA VAL A 431 -1.97 -2.47 23.81
C VAL A 431 -2.30 -3.89 24.32
N LYS A 432 -1.66 -4.31 25.42
CA LYS A 432 -1.76 -5.65 26.05
C LYS A 432 -3.18 -6.20 26.12
N GLY A 433 -4.16 -5.36 26.43
CA GLY A 433 -5.56 -5.77 26.60
C GLY A 433 -6.17 -6.41 25.36
N VAL A 434 -5.71 -6.02 24.17
CA VAL A 434 -6.08 -6.61 22.88
C VAL A 434 -5.01 -7.61 22.43
N THR A 435 -3.73 -7.25 22.47
CA THR A 435 -2.67 -8.06 21.83
C THR A 435 -2.42 -9.43 22.48
N GLU A 436 -2.73 -9.59 23.77
CA GLU A 436 -2.69 -10.89 24.46
C GLU A 436 -3.99 -11.71 24.36
N GLU A 437 -5.07 -11.18 23.79
CA GLU A 437 -6.35 -11.90 23.66
C GLU A 437 -6.19 -13.15 22.80
N LYS A 438 -6.67 -14.30 23.31
CA LYS A 438 -6.67 -15.55 22.55
C LYS A 438 -7.79 -15.49 21.50
N ILE A 439 -7.38 -15.52 20.24
CA ILE A 439 -8.29 -15.66 19.09
C ILE A 439 -8.39 -17.12 18.62
N GLY A 440 -7.39 -17.97 18.90
CA GLY A 440 -7.48 -19.39 18.52
C GLY A 440 -6.37 -20.30 19.01
N THR A 441 -6.39 -21.54 18.52
CA THR A 441 -5.47 -22.62 18.90
C THR A 441 -4.82 -23.23 17.65
N ALA A 442 -3.51 -23.40 17.63
CA ALA A 442 -2.78 -24.09 16.57
C ALA A 442 -2.84 -25.64 16.71
N ASP A 443 -2.52 -26.40 15.66
CA ASP A 443 -2.37 -27.87 15.74
C ASP A 443 -1.12 -28.32 16.51
N LYS A 444 -0.13 -27.43 16.61
CA LYS A 444 1.15 -27.61 17.31
C LYS A 444 1.53 -26.33 18.04
N ALA A 445 2.33 -26.44 19.10
CA ALA A 445 2.95 -25.29 19.76
C ALA A 445 4.23 -24.84 19.02
N GLU A 446 4.09 -24.55 17.72
CA GLU A 446 5.18 -24.23 16.76
C GLU A 446 4.70 -23.11 15.81
N ASP A 447 5.56 -22.14 15.50
CA ASP A 447 5.23 -21.01 14.60
C ASP A 447 4.86 -21.49 13.18
N ILE A 448 3.76 -20.96 12.61
CA ILE A 448 3.42 -21.20 11.20
C ILE A 448 4.19 -20.20 10.35
N THR A 449 5.28 -20.66 9.73
CA THR A 449 6.29 -19.77 9.14
C THR A 449 5.89 -19.12 7.80
N ARG A 450 6.42 -17.91 7.56
CA ARG A 450 6.47 -17.24 6.25
C ARG A 450 7.62 -17.70 5.34
N THR A 451 8.46 -18.64 5.80
CA THR A 451 9.56 -19.18 5.00
C THR A 451 9.03 -19.86 3.74
N VAL A 452 9.49 -19.41 2.57
CA VAL A 452 9.08 -19.91 1.26
C VAL A 452 9.92 -21.10 0.78
N ASN A 453 9.33 -21.94 -0.08
CA ASN A 453 10.06 -22.91 -0.90
C ASN A 453 10.71 -22.28 -2.14
N GLU A 454 11.41 -23.09 -2.95
CA GLU A 454 12.08 -22.68 -4.20
C GLU A 454 11.14 -22.03 -5.25
N MET A 455 9.82 -22.18 -5.12
CA MET A 455 8.83 -21.57 -6.01
C MET A 455 8.22 -20.28 -5.45
N GLY A 456 8.41 -19.98 -4.17
CA GLY A 456 7.79 -18.84 -3.46
C GLY A 456 6.56 -19.18 -2.62
N GLU A 457 6.22 -20.46 -2.39
CA GLU A 457 5.06 -20.86 -1.56
C GLU A 457 5.46 -21.00 -0.09
N SER A 458 4.67 -20.42 0.84
CA SER A 458 4.90 -20.49 2.30
C SER A 458 3.69 -21.04 3.06
N PRO A 459 3.88 -21.70 4.23
CA PRO A 459 2.79 -22.16 5.09
C PRO A 459 1.82 -21.05 5.51
N VAL A 460 2.32 -19.90 5.99
CA VAL A 460 1.43 -18.80 6.43
C VAL A 460 0.74 -18.11 5.25
N GLY A 461 1.37 -18.06 4.07
CA GLY A 461 0.76 -17.51 2.86
C GLY A 461 -0.40 -18.35 2.33
N ASN A 462 -0.28 -19.68 2.41
CA ASN A 462 -1.39 -20.59 2.17
C ASN A 462 -2.53 -20.33 3.18
N LEU A 463 -2.21 -20.16 4.47
CA LEU A 463 -3.19 -19.89 5.53
C LEU A 463 -3.94 -18.55 5.34
N VAL A 464 -3.22 -17.46 5.03
CA VAL A 464 -3.80 -16.13 4.80
C VAL A 464 -4.76 -16.14 3.60
N THR A 465 -4.36 -16.76 2.48
CA THR A 465 -5.23 -16.83 1.31
C THR A 465 -6.41 -17.78 1.49
N ASP A 466 -6.25 -18.86 2.29
CA ASP A 466 -7.37 -19.71 2.68
C ASP A 466 -8.36 -19.00 3.61
N ALA A 467 -7.86 -18.17 4.53
CA ALA A 467 -8.69 -17.32 5.41
C ALA A 467 -9.57 -16.35 4.61
N GLN A 468 -8.98 -15.66 3.62
CA GLN A 468 -9.69 -14.77 2.70
C GLN A 468 -10.82 -15.53 1.97
N VAL A 469 -10.52 -16.67 1.33
CA VAL A 469 -11.51 -17.49 0.63
C VAL A 469 -12.60 -18.01 1.58
N TYR A 470 -12.25 -18.35 2.82
CA TYR A 470 -13.19 -18.82 3.84
C TYR A 470 -14.17 -17.72 4.26
N MET A 471 -13.65 -16.55 4.63
CA MET A 471 -14.46 -15.44 5.16
C MET A 471 -15.40 -14.87 4.11
N ALA A 472 -14.98 -14.77 2.84
CA ALA A 472 -15.87 -14.42 1.74
C ALA A 472 -17.07 -15.39 1.66
N LYS A 473 -16.80 -16.70 1.67
CA LYS A 473 -17.84 -17.74 1.58
C LYS A 473 -18.75 -17.77 2.81
N LYS A 474 -18.22 -17.50 4.00
CA LYS A 474 -18.97 -17.31 5.25
C LYS A 474 -19.89 -16.07 5.17
N ASN A 475 -19.42 -14.99 4.56
CA ASN A 475 -20.17 -13.76 4.33
C ASN A 475 -21.13 -13.84 3.12
N GLY A 476 -21.22 -15.00 2.46
CA GLY A 476 -22.16 -15.27 1.35
C GLY A 476 -21.61 -15.04 -0.06
N GLU A 477 -20.35 -14.61 -0.19
CA GLU A 477 -19.72 -14.33 -1.47
C GLU A 477 -19.08 -15.58 -2.09
N ALA A 478 -19.63 -15.97 -3.25
CA ALA A 478 -19.20 -17.16 -4.01
C ALA A 478 -17.93 -16.87 -4.83
N VAL A 479 -16.79 -16.82 -4.15
CA VAL A 479 -15.46 -16.64 -4.76
C VAL A 479 -14.82 -17.96 -5.17
N ASP A 480 -14.05 -17.93 -6.27
CA ASP A 480 -13.25 -19.07 -6.72
C ASP A 480 -11.91 -19.12 -5.98
N PHE A 481 -11.19 -17.99 -5.95
CA PHE A 481 -9.78 -17.89 -5.54
C PHE A 481 -9.53 -16.69 -4.61
N ALA A 482 -8.36 -16.69 -3.98
CA ALA A 482 -7.75 -15.47 -3.45
C ALA A 482 -6.28 -15.41 -3.83
N MET A 483 -5.74 -14.19 -3.94
CA MET A 483 -4.32 -13.92 -4.14
C MET A 483 -3.88 -12.78 -3.21
N THR A 484 -2.71 -12.94 -2.59
CA THR A 484 -2.06 -11.85 -1.85
C THR A 484 -0.56 -11.85 -2.15
N ASN A 485 0.06 -10.68 -2.14
CA ASN A 485 1.47 -10.50 -2.42
C ASN A 485 2.34 -10.92 -1.22
N ASN A 486 3.56 -11.40 -1.51
CA ASN A 486 4.54 -11.71 -0.47
C ASN A 486 4.92 -10.49 0.38
N GLY A 487 4.92 -9.28 -0.20
CA GLY A 487 5.15 -8.03 0.53
C GLY A 487 4.12 -7.75 1.62
N GLY A 488 2.88 -8.22 1.45
CA GLY A 488 1.78 -8.08 2.42
C GLY A 488 1.94 -8.91 3.69
N ILE A 489 2.79 -9.95 3.71
CA ILE A 489 2.90 -10.93 4.80
C ILE A 489 4.15 -10.63 5.65
N ARG A 490 3.97 -10.00 6.82
CA ARG A 490 5.07 -9.33 7.53
C ARG A 490 5.80 -10.16 8.61
N ASP A 491 5.17 -11.19 9.18
CA ASP A 491 5.82 -12.14 10.12
C ASP A 491 5.34 -13.60 9.92
N ASP A 492 6.00 -14.55 10.60
CA ASP A 492 5.41 -15.86 10.87
C ASP A 492 4.20 -15.69 11.80
N LEU A 493 3.17 -16.55 11.71
CA LEU A 493 2.12 -16.58 12.73
C LEU A 493 2.70 -17.20 14.01
N LYS A 494 2.96 -16.35 15.01
CA LYS A 494 3.60 -16.73 16.27
C LYS A 494 2.66 -17.53 17.17
N VAL A 495 3.16 -18.65 17.70
CA VAL A 495 2.36 -19.59 18.51
C VAL A 495 2.97 -19.76 19.91
N LYS A 496 2.15 -19.61 20.95
CA LYS A 496 2.59 -19.80 22.35
C LYS A 496 2.83 -21.28 22.66
N SER A 497 3.59 -21.57 23.71
CA SER A 497 3.98 -22.93 24.12
C SER A 497 2.82 -23.85 24.55
N ASP A 498 1.62 -23.30 24.69
CA ASP A 498 0.35 -23.99 24.95
C ASP A 498 -0.53 -24.13 23.69
N ALA A 499 0.04 -23.86 22.51
CA ALA A 499 -0.61 -23.73 21.21
C ALA A 499 -1.60 -22.54 21.07
N THR A 500 -1.62 -21.58 22.00
CA THR A 500 -2.45 -20.37 21.88
C THR A 500 -1.92 -19.44 20.79
N ILE A 501 -2.81 -19.00 19.90
CA ILE A 501 -2.64 -17.88 18.96
C ILE A 501 -3.37 -16.66 19.54
N THR A 502 -2.71 -15.49 19.54
CA THR A 502 -3.31 -14.24 20.01
C THR A 502 -3.53 -13.21 18.91
N TRP A 503 -4.44 -12.26 19.15
CA TRP A 503 -4.76 -11.16 18.23
C TRP A 503 -3.51 -10.46 17.71
N GLY A 504 -2.58 -10.10 18.61
CA GLY A 504 -1.33 -9.42 18.23
C GLY A 504 -0.38 -10.27 17.37
N ALA A 505 -0.46 -11.61 17.46
CA ALA A 505 0.32 -12.50 16.60
C ALA A 505 -0.26 -12.60 15.19
N ALA A 506 -1.58 -12.47 15.03
CA ALA A 506 -2.23 -12.43 13.72
C ALA A 506 -2.11 -11.05 13.04
N GLN A 507 -2.23 -9.95 13.79
CA GLN A 507 -1.95 -8.60 13.26
C GLN A 507 -0.50 -8.47 12.78
N ALA A 508 0.48 -9.09 13.44
CA ALA A 508 1.87 -9.09 12.96
C ALA A 508 2.06 -9.78 11.59
N VAL A 509 1.14 -10.68 11.19
CA VAL A 509 1.15 -11.31 9.85
C VAL A 509 0.53 -10.40 8.80
N GLN A 510 -0.61 -9.75 9.10
CA GLN A 510 -1.33 -8.81 8.25
C GLN A 510 -1.53 -7.47 9.01
N PRO A 511 -0.55 -6.54 8.99
CA PRO A 511 -0.58 -5.36 9.85
C PRO A 511 -1.19 -4.10 9.21
N PHE A 512 -1.51 -4.15 7.91
CA PHE A 512 -1.78 -2.95 7.10
C PHE A 512 -3.22 -2.46 7.10
N GLY A 513 -4.21 -3.34 7.30
CA GLY A 513 -5.62 -2.98 7.14
C GLY A 513 -6.00 -2.66 5.68
N ASN A 514 -5.36 -3.31 4.70
CA ASN A 514 -5.70 -3.15 3.28
C ASN A 514 -7.13 -3.64 3.04
N ILE A 515 -7.95 -2.91 2.27
CA ILE A 515 -9.33 -3.34 2.02
C ILE A 515 -9.36 -4.51 1.04
N MET A 516 -9.90 -5.66 1.47
CA MET A 516 -10.03 -6.84 0.63
C MET A 516 -11.10 -6.62 -0.46
N GLN A 517 -10.67 -6.49 -1.71
CA GLN A 517 -11.50 -6.30 -2.89
C GLN A 517 -11.90 -7.65 -3.51
N ILE A 518 -13.17 -7.80 -3.89
CA ILE A 518 -13.66 -8.92 -4.70
C ILE A 518 -13.75 -8.46 -6.15
N VAL A 519 -12.99 -9.10 -7.04
CA VAL A 519 -12.87 -8.74 -8.45
C VAL A 519 -13.25 -9.89 -9.37
N GLU A 520 -13.75 -9.55 -10.56
CA GLU A 520 -14.02 -10.47 -11.66
C GLU A 520 -12.91 -10.37 -12.71
N MET A 521 -12.29 -11.50 -13.04
CA MET A 521 -11.21 -11.61 -14.04
C MET A 521 -11.41 -12.83 -14.92
N THR A 522 -11.00 -12.74 -16.19
CA THR A 522 -10.97 -13.91 -17.09
C THR A 522 -9.78 -14.83 -16.80
N GLY A 523 -9.89 -16.13 -17.12
CA GLY A 523 -8.78 -17.08 -16.99
C GLY A 523 -7.48 -16.64 -17.68
N GLN A 524 -7.59 -15.89 -18.79
CA GLN A 524 -6.44 -15.28 -19.45
C GLN A 524 -5.80 -14.15 -18.62
N GLN A 525 -6.58 -13.29 -17.97
CA GLN A 525 -6.05 -12.24 -17.09
C GLN A 525 -5.41 -12.84 -15.83
N ILE A 526 -6.00 -13.89 -15.26
CA ILE A 526 -5.37 -14.66 -14.16
C ILE A 526 -4.01 -15.22 -14.61
N LYS A 527 -3.91 -15.74 -15.85
CA LYS A 527 -2.64 -16.17 -16.43
C LYS A 527 -1.66 -15.02 -16.63
N ASN A 528 -2.12 -13.85 -17.06
CA ASN A 528 -1.29 -12.66 -17.25
C ASN A 528 -0.71 -12.18 -15.91
N VAL A 529 -1.54 -11.99 -14.87
CA VAL A 529 -1.12 -11.67 -13.49
C VAL A 529 -0.03 -12.64 -13.00
N LEU A 530 -0.25 -13.95 -13.17
CA LEU A 530 0.71 -14.95 -12.70
C LEU A 530 2.03 -14.98 -13.51
N ASN A 531 2.06 -14.40 -14.71
CA ASN A 531 3.29 -14.17 -15.48
C ASN A 531 4.00 -12.85 -15.09
N GLN A 532 3.33 -11.91 -14.40
CA GLN A 532 3.93 -10.67 -13.87
C GLN A 532 4.74 -10.90 -12.58
N GLN A 533 4.79 -12.13 -12.06
CA GLN A 533 5.59 -12.47 -10.88
C GLN A 533 7.08 -12.46 -11.19
N THR A 534 7.85 -11.79 -10.34
CA THR A 534 9.30 -11.71 -10.41
C THR A 534 9.99 -12.55 -9.33
N SER A 535 11.30 -12.37 -9.14
CA SER A 535 12.04 -12.89 -7.98
C SER A 535 11.79 -12.09 -6.69
N LYS A 536 11.46 -10.79 -6.81
CA LYS A 536 11.14 -9.88 -5.68
C LYS A 536 9.67 -10.00 -5.27
N TYR A 537 8.78 -10.12 -6.26
CA TYR A 537 7.33 -10.03 -6.10
C TYR A 537 6.59 -11.26 -6.62
N PHE A 538 5.86 -11.95 -5.76
CA PHE A 538 5.13 -13.18 -6.09
C PHE A 538 3.88 -13.35 -5.23
N LEU A 539 2.90 -14.08 -5.77
CA LEU A 539 1.58 -14.22 -5.16
C LEU A 539 1.47 -15.55 -4.41
N GLN A 540 1.08 -15.47 -3.13
CA GLN A 540 0.45 -16.60 -2.45
C GLN A 540 -0.97 -16.76 -3.02
N VAL A 541 -1.49 -17.99 -3.10
CA VAL A 541 -2.79 -18.26 -3.73
C VAL A 541 -3.63 -19.28 -2.96
N SER A 542 -4.95 -19.13 -3.00
CA SER A 542 -5.92 -20.14 -2.54
C SER A 542 -6.95 -20.46 -3.63
N GLY A 543 -7.52 -21.66 -3.57
CA GLY A 543 -8.46 -22.21 -4.55
C GLY A 543 -7.84 -22.57 -5.92
N LEU A 544 -6.59 -22.17 -6.17
CA LEU A 544 -5.89 -22.31 -7.45
C LEU A 544 -4.64 -23.20 -7.30
N LYS A 545 -4.31 -23.98 -8.33
CA LYS A 545 -3.01 -24.62 -8.53
C LYS A 545 -2.50 -24.36 -9.93
N TYR A 546 -1.21 -24.05 -10.07
CA TYR A 546 -0.61 -23.77 -11.37
C TYR A 546 0.80 -24.34 -11.52
N THR A 547 1.13 -24.65 -12.77
CA THR A 547 2.39 -25.24 -13.18
C THR A 547 3.10 -24.25 -14.09
N VAL A 548 4.34 -23.88 -13.77
CA VAL A 548 5.16 -22.94 -14.55
C VAL A 548 6.30 -23.66 -15.26
N GLU A 549 6.80 -23.10 -16.35
CA GLU A 549 8.09 -23.49 -16.93
C GLU A 549 9.03 -22.28 -17.01
N LYS A 550 10.33 -22.50 -17.21
CA LYS A 550 11.28 -21.38 -17.33
C LYS A 550 10.91 -20.50 -18.52
N ASN A 551 11.02 -19.19 -18.36
CA ASN A 551 10.73 -18.23 -19.43
C ASN A 551 11.56 -18.57 -20.68
N PRO A 552 10.94 -18.77 -21.86
CA PRO A 552 11.67 -19.03 -23.09
C PRO A 552 12.46 -17.81 -23.58
N ASN A 553 12.05 -16.59 -23.18
CA ASN A 553 12.89 -15.42 -23.32
C ASN A 553 13.98 -15.44 -22.24
N LYS A 554 15.24 -15.46 -22.66
CA LYS A 554 16.40 -15.47 -21.76
C LYS A 554 16.91 -14.07 -21.41
N ASP A 555 16.43 -13.08 -22.14
CA ASP A 555 16.80 -11.68 -21.96
C ASP A 555 15.85 -10.97 -20.96
N ASP A 556 14.75 -11.65 -20.59
CA ASP A 556 13.81 -11.28 -19.52
C ASP A 556 14.23 -12.03 -18.23
N THR A 557 15.15 -11.41 -17.49
CA THR A 557 15.67 -11.93 -16.22
C THR A 557 14.68 -11.82 -15.07
N ASP A 558 13.74 -10.88 -15.20
CA ASP A 558 12.95 -10.40 -14.08
C ASP A 558 11.72 -11.30 -13.88
N HIS A 559 11.19 -11.86 -14.96
CA HIS A 559 10.12 -12.88 -14.97
C HIS A 559 10.72 -14.26 -15.31
N PRO A 560 11.37 -14.97 -14.36
CA PRO A 560 12.09 -16.22 -14.65
C PRO A 560 11.20 -17.40 -15.08
N TYR A 561 9.88 -17.27 -14.95
CA TYR A 561 8.90 -18.32 -15.16
C TYR A 561 7.67 -17.84 -15.94
N VAL A 562 7.13 -18.71 -16.80
CA VAL A 562 5.85 -18.51 -17.49
C VAL A 562 4.87 -19.62 -17.15
N VAL A 563 3.59 -19.30 -16.99
CA VAL A 563 2.58 -20.29 -16.60
C VAL A 563 2.25 -21.22 -17.77
N LYS A 564 2.51 -22.52 -17.57
CA LYS A 564 2.21 -23.59 -18.51
C LYS A 564 0.76 -24.05 -18.40
N GLU A 565 0.28 -24.28 -17.18
CA GLU A 565 -1.04 -24.84 -16.89
C GLU A 565 -1.66 -24.15 -15.65
N LEU A 566 -2.98 -23.91 -15.68
CA LEU A 566 -3.78 -23.39 -14.56
C LEU A 566 -4.95 -24.34 -14.26
N LYS A 567 -5.16 -24.64 -12.98
CA LYS A 567 -6.26 -25.47 -12.47
C LYS A 567 -6.86 -24.89 -11.20
N LYS A 568 -8.12 -25.19 -10.90
CA LYS A 568 -8.67 -25.08 -9.54
C LYS A 568 -8.00 -26.12 -8.63
N ALA A 569 -8.13 -25.95 -7.31
CA ALA A 569 -7.58 -26.87 -6.32
C ALA A 569 -8.11 -28.32 -6.43
N ASP A 570 -9.30 -28.51 -7.03
CA ASP A 570 -9.88 -29.83 -7.35
C ASP A 570 -9.33 -30.49 -8.64
N GLY A 571 -8.48 -29.78 -9.39
CA GLY A 571 -7.90 -30.23 -10.66
C GLY A 571 -8.65 -29.77 -11.92
N THR A 572 -9.80 -29.10 -11.81
CA THR A 572 -10.55 -28.53 -12.94
C THR A 572 -9.72 -27.49 -13.68
N VAL A 573 -9.61 -27.57 -14.99
CA VAL A 573 -8.84 -26.61 -15.81
C VAL A 573 -9.45 -25.21 -15.75
N ILE A 574 -8.59 -24.18 -15.73
CA ILE A 574 -8.99 -22.78 -15.89
C ILE A 574 -9.07 -22.44 -17.38
N GLU A 575 -10.27 -22.13 -17.86
CA GLU A 575 -10.53 -21.80 -19.25
C GLU A 575 -10.28 -20.31 -19.51
N ALA A 576 -9.48 -19.99 -20.52
CA ALA A 576 -8.95 -18.64 -20.74
C ALA A 576 -10.04 -17.56 -20.92
N GLY A 577 -11.17 -17.92 -21.55
CA GLY A 577 -12.31 -17.02 -21.78
C GLY A 577 -13.39 -17.02 -20.68
N THR A 578 -13.24 -17.82 -19.62
CA THR A 578 -14.20 -17.89 -18.52
C THR A 578 -13.86 -16.86 -17.45
N THR A 579 -14.87 -16.16 -16.93
CA THR A 579 -14.73 -15.24 -15.78
C THR A 579 -14.81 -16.01 -14.46
N TYR A 580 -13.95 -15.65 -13.52
CA TYR A 580 -13.90 -16.18 -12.16
C TYR A 580 -13.94 -15.03 -11.14
N LYS A 581 -14.38 -15.29 -9.91
CA LYS A 581 -14.32 -14.32 -8.80
C LYS A 581 -13.07 -14.53 -7.95
N LEU A 582 -12.26 -13.50 -7.79
CA LEU A 582 -11.05 -13.49 -6.97
C LEU A 582 -11.22 -12.52 -5.80
N ILE A 583 -10.54 -12.79 -4.69
CA ILE A 583 -10.24 -11.78 -3.67
C ILE A 583 -8.78 -11.36 -3.79
N ILE A 584 -8.51 -10.06 -3.72
CA ILE A 584 -7.18 -9.44 -3.64
C ILE A 584 -7.24 -8.27 -2.65
N ASN A 585 -6.10 -7.81 -2.14
CA ASN A 585 -6.05 -6.54 -1.40
C ASN A 585 -6.16 -5.34 -2.38
N ASP A 586 -6.54 -4.17 -1.88
CA ASP A 586 -6.69 -2.94 -2.68
C ASP A 586 -5.36 -2.40 -3.21
N PHE A 587 -4.28 -2.62 -2.49
CA PHE A 587 -2.90 -2.46 -2.98
C PHE A 587 -2.66 -3.18 -4.33
N LEU A 588 -2.94 -4.49 -4.40
CA LEU A 588 -2.87 -5.26 -5.64
C LEU A 588 -3.90 -4.78 -6.67
N TYR A 589 -5.11 -4.38 -6.25
CA TYR A 589 -6.11 -3.83 -7.17
C TYR A 589 -5.64 -2.54 -7.86
N GLY A 590 -4.86 -1.71 -7.15
CA GLY A 590 -4.18 -0.55 -7.69
C GLY A 590 -3.01 -0.86 -8.65
N GLY A 591 -2.61 -2.13 -8.77
CA GLY A 591 -1.45 -2.56 -9.56
C GLY A 591 -0.13 -2.62 -8.79
N GLY A 592 -0.18 -2.58 -7.45
CA GLY A 592 0.99 -2.65 -6.56
C GLY A 592 1.84 -3.91 -6.78
N ASP A 593 3.11 -3.86 -6.35
CA ASP A 593 4.17 -4.85 -6.62
C ASP A 593 4.37 -5.14 -8.14
N GLY A 594 3.88 -4.25 -9.02
CA GLY A 594 3.97 -4.36 -10.47
C GLY A 594 2.86 -5.17 -11.15
N PHE A 595 1.87 -5.69 -10.41
CA PHE A 595 0.78 -6.53 -10.91
C PHE A 595 -0.31 -5.76 -11.68
N SER A 596 0.11 -4.96 -12.65
CA SER A 596 -0.71 -4.02 -13.44
C SER A 596 -1.93 -4.62 -14.14
N GLU A 597 -1.99 -5.94 -14.40
CA GLU A 597 -3.21 -6.57 -14.96
C GLU A 597 -4.39 -6.55 -13.97
N PHE A 598 -4.16 -6.46 -12.65
CA PHE A 598 -5.25 -6.28 -11.69
C PHE A 598 -6.00 -4.95 -11.87
N THR A 599 -5.38 -3.92 -12.45
CA THR A 599 -6.05 -2.64 -12.76
C THR A 599 -7.13 -2.79 -13.84
N ASN A 600 -7.05 -3.84 -14.66
CA ASN A 600 -8.08 -4.20 -15.64
C ASN A 600 -9.20 -5.06 -15.03
N ALA A 601 -9.12 -5.44 -13.75
CA ALA A 601 -10.11 -6.29 -13.11
C ALA A 601 -11.39 -5.50 -12.79
N LYS A 602 -12.55 -6.11 -13.04
CA LYS A 602 -13.84 -5.49 -12.71
C LYS A 602 -14.10 -5.67 -11.22
N LEU A 603 -14.15 -4.57 -10.47
CA LEU A 603 -14.59 -4.61 -9.08
C LEU A 603 -16.05 -5.10 -8.97
N ALA A 604 -16.29 -6.07 -8.11
CA ALA A 604 -17.58 -6.73 -7.91
C ALA A 604 -18.11 -6.64 -6.46
N GLY A 605 -17.22 -6.38 -5.49
CA GLY A 605 -17.57 -6.18 -4.08
C GLY A 605 -16.31 -5.95 -3.23
N ALA A 606 -16.47 -5.88 -1.91
CA ALA A 606 -15.38 -5.81 -0.94
C ALA A 606 -15.77 -6.56 0.34
N LEU A 607 -14.79 -6.84 1.20
CA LEU A 607 -14.94 -7.45 2.51
C LEU A 607 -14.34 -6.53 3.58
N ASP A 608 -14.28 -7.02 4.82
CA ASP A 608 -13.47 -6.44 5.89
C ASP A 608 -11.96 -6.43 5.49
N PRO A 609 -11.10 -5.61 6.13
CA PRO A 609 -9.70 -5.50 5.75
C PRO A 609 -8.88 -6.79 5.94
N ASP A 610 -7.64 -6.83 5.44
CA ASP A 610 -6.77 -8.01 5.50
C ASP A 610 -6.50 -8.50 6.94
N THR A 611 -6.26 -7.57 7.86
CA THR A 611 -6.12 -7.80 9.31
C THR A 611 -7.35 -8.49 9.91
N GLU A 612 -8.54 -7.88 9.82
CA GLU A 612 -9.79 -8.40 10.37
C GLU A 612 -10.22 -9.71 9.69
N THR A 613 -10.01 -9.83 8.38
CA THR A 613 -10.30 -11.05 7.60
C THR A 613 -9.48 -12.23 8.11
N PHE A 614 -8.18 -12.02 8.40
CA PHE A 614 -7.32 -13.08 8.91
C PHE A 614 -7.63 -13.46 10.36
N ILE A 615 -7.93 -12.46 11.21
CA ILE A 615 -8.28 -12.66 12.62
C ILE A 615 -9.64 -13.36 12.75
N GLY A 616 -10.68 -12.87 12.07
CA GLY A 616 -12.03 -13.43 12.11
C GLY A 616 -12.16 -14.84 11.54
N TYR A 617 -11.19 -15.27 10.71
CA TYR A 617 -11.04 -16.67 10.31
C TYR A 617 -10.54 -17.55 11.45
N ILE A 618 -9.49 -17.11 12.16
CA ILE A 618 -8.91 -17.84 13.30
C ILE A 618 -9.93 -17.96 14.44
N GLU A 619 -10.66 -16.87 14.73
CA GLU A 619 -11.76 -16.86 15.69
C GLU A 619 -12.90 -17.83 15.32
N ASP A 620 -13.25 -17.93 14.03
CA ASP A 620 -14.28 -18.87 13.58
C ASP A 620 -13.82 -20.32 13.69
N LEU A 621 -12.53 -20.61 13.44
CA LEU A 621 -11.97 -21.94 13.68
C LEU A 621 -12.07 -22.32 15.16
N GLU A 622 -11.65 -21.44 16.07
CA GLU A 622 -11.74 -21.66 17.53
C GLU A 622 -13.19 -21.85 17.99
N ALA A 623 -14.12 -20.99 17.55
CA ALA A 623 -15.54 -21.09 17.85
C ALA A 623 -16.15 -22.42 17.35
N ASN A 624 -15.68 -22.92 16.20
CA ASN A 624 -16.06 -24.22 15.65
C ASN A 624 -15.22 -25.41 16.21
N ASN A 625 -14.40 -25.19 17.24
CA ASN A 625 -13.54 -26.19 17.89
C ASN A 625 -12.56 -26.87 16.92
N LYS A 626 -12.01 -26.10 15.97
CA LYS A 626 -10.97 -26.49 15.02
C LYS A 626 -9.65 -25.82 15.37
N THR A 627 -8.55 -26.52 15.16
CA THR A 627 -7.20 -25.95 15.27
C THR A 627 -6.76 -25.31 13.95
N VAL A 628 -6.02 -24.21 14.04
CA VAL A 628 -5.31 -23.58 12.92
C VAL A 628 -4.11 -24.45 12.53
N SER A 629 -3.93 -24.75 11.25
CA SER A 629 -2.72 -25.36 10.72
C SER A 629 -2.54 -25.04 9.24
N ALA A 630 -1.30 -25.05 8.76
CA ALA A 630 -0.97 -24.90 7.35
C ALA A 630 0.34 -25.58 6.98
N SER A 631 0.54 -25.81 5.69
CA SER A 631 1.76 -26.40 5.13
C SER A 631 1.94 -25.99 3.67
N ILE A 632 3.09 -26.33 3.08
CA ILE A 632 3.31 -26.22 1.62
C ILE A 632 2.63 -27.41 0.94
N GLU A 633 1.80 -27.12 -0.06
CA GLU A 633 0.90 -28.07 -0.73
C GLU A 633 1.19 -28.23 -2.24
N GLY A 634 2.18 -27.49 -2.76
CA GLY A 634 2.46 -27.42 -4.20
C GLY A 634 1.33 -26.71 -4.93
N ARG A 635 0.96 -25.50 -4.48
CA ARG A 635 0.03 -24.61 -5.17
C ARG A 635 0.68 -23.99 -6.40
N LYS A 636 1.99 -23.80 -6.37
CA LYS A 636 2.85 -23.46 -7.52
C LYS A 636 3.90 -24.54 -7.72
N THR A 637 4.01 -25.10 -8.92
CA THR A 637 4.99 -26.15 -9.23
C THR A 637 5.79 -25.83 -10.49
N LEU A 638 7.06 -26.23 -10.53
CA LEU A 638 7.82 -26.26 -11.77
C LEU A 638 7.37 -27.47 -12.61
N ALA A 639 7.14 -27.24 -13.90
CA ALA A 639 6.85 -28.29 -14.86
C ALA A 639 7.99 -29.30 -14.88
N VAL A 640 7.71 -30.51 -14.41
CA VAL A 640 8.61 -31.65 -14.64
C VAL A 640 8.70 -31.83 -16.15
N THR A 641 9.88 -31.61 -16.71
CA THR A 641 10.21 -32.16 -18.03
C THR A 641 10.28 -33.67 -17.88
N GLU A 642 9.14 -34.33 -18.04
CA GLU A 642 9.09 -35.72 -18.50
C GLU A 642 10.13 -35.86 -19.61
N PRO A 643 11.08 -36.80 -19.53
CA PRO A 643 11.97 -37.08 -20.64
C PRO A 643 11.12 -37.34 -21.87
N THR A 644 11.29 -36.53 -22.91
CA THR A 644 10.59 -36.66 -24.18
C THR A 644 10.91 -38.03 -24.75
N ASP A 645 10.04 -39.01 -24.53
CA ASP A 645 10.21 -40.39 -25.00
C ASP A 645 10.36 -40.34 -26.53
N PRO A 646 11.57 -40.56 -27.06
CA PRO A 646 11.84 -40.32 -28.47
C PRO A 646 11.01 -41.25 -29.37
N ALA A 647 10.70 -42.46 -28.87
CA ALA A 647 9.83 -43.40 -29.57
C ALA A 647 8.37 -42.91 -29.60
N LYS A 648 7.89 -42.25 -28.55
CA LYS A 648 6.52 -41.72 -28.48
C LYS A 648 6.32 -40.50 -29.39
N GLU A 649 7.25 -39.56 -29.39
CA GLU A 649 7.20 -38.41 -30.31
C GLU A 649 7.34 -38.86 -31.78
N GLU A 650 8.27 -39.77 -32.05
CA GLU A 650 8.44 -40.36 -33.38
C GLU A 650 7.19 -41.14 -33.82
N THR A 651 6.50 -41.85 -32.91
CA THR A 651 5.23 -42.54 -33.19
C THR A 651 4.11 -41.58 -33.62
N GLU A 652 3.92 -40.46 -32.93
CA GLU A 652 2.90 -39.47 -33.35
C GLU A 652 3.31 -38.75 -34.64
N LYS A 653 4.60 -38.47 -34.84
CA LYS A 653 5.13 -37.92 -36.09
C LYS A 653 4.91 -38.86 -37.28
N ILE A 654 5.14 -40.17 -37.10
CA ILE A 654 4.83 -41.20 -38.09
C ILE A 654 3.33 -41.18 -38.43
N LYS A 655 2.43 -41.09 -37.44
CA LYS A 655 0.97 -41.01 -37.69
C LYS A 655 0.57 -39.76 -38.48
N ALA A 656 1.20 -38.62 -38.22
CA ALA A 656 0.91 -37.35 -38.89
C ALA A 656 1.47 -37.27 -40.32
N GLU A 657 2.68 -37.79 -40.55
CA GLU A 657 3.39 -37.68 -41.84
C GLU A 657 3.07 -38.84 -42.81
N THR A 658 2.58 -40.00 -42.32
CA THR A 658 2.32 -41.16 -43.18
C THR A 658 1.08 -40.98 -44.06
N LYS A 659 1.29 -41.09 -45.38
CA LYS A 659 0.25 -41.09 -46.41
C LYS A 659 0.54 -42.21 -47.39
N LEU A 660 -0.24 -43.29 -47.29
CA LEU A 660 -0.22 -44.39 -48.26
C LEU A 660 -0.93 -43.94 -49.55
N THR A 661 -0.46 -44.38 -50.72
CA THR A 661 -1.27 -44.31 -51.94
C THR A 661 -2.15 -45.54 -52.06
N ASP A 662 -3.36 -45.39 -52.63
CA ASP A 662 -4.21 -46.51 -53.06
C ASP A 662 -3.39 -47.59 -53.81
N TYR A 663 -3.67 -48.85 -53.51
CA TYR A 663 -3.03 -50.00 -54.15
C TYR A 663 -4.08 -50.96 -54.72
N ARG A 664 -3.86 -51.42 -55.95
CA ARG A 664 -4.78 -52.30 -56.68
C ARG A 664 -4.20 -53.69 -56.85
N GLU A 665 -5.06 -54.70 -56.97
CA GLU A 665 -4.63 -56.04 -57.38
C GLU A 665 -3.85 -55.96 -58.70
N GLY A 666 -2.62 -56.46 -58.71
CA GLY A 666 -1.72 -56.45 -59.88
C GLY A 666 -0.69 -55.30 -59.90
N ASP A 667 -0.79 -54.30 -59.02
CA ASP A 667 0.26 -53.29 -58.86
C ASP A 667 1.55 -53.93 -58.32
N LYS A 668 2.70 -53.52 -58.85
CA LYS A 668 3.99 -54.12 -58.45
C LYS A 668 4.51 -53.62 -57.11
N ASN A 669 4.26 -52.35 -56.83
CA ASN A 669 4.79 -51.64 -55.68
C ASN A 669 3.65 -50.99 -54.89
N LEU A 670 3.75 -51.01 -53.56
CA LEU A 670 3.02 -50.10 -52.69
C LEU A 670 3.88 -48.84 -52.46
N THR A 671 3.34 -47.68 -52.78
CA THR A 671 4.00 -46.38 -52.59
C THR A 671 3.36 -45.56 -51.49
N GLY A 672 4.08 -44.52 -51.06
CA GLY A 672 3.57 -43.54 -50.11
C GLY A 672 4.65 -42.59 -49.64
N LYS A 673 4.29 -41.76 -48.67
CA LYS A 673 5.19 -40.91 -47.91
C LYS A 673 5.03 -41.19 -46.41
N THR A 674 6.09 -40.98 -45.64
CA THR A 674 6.16 -41.06 -44.18
C THR A 674 7.34 -40.20 -43.69
N ILE A 675 7.83 -40.40 -42.47
CA ILE A 675 9.05 -39.75 -41.98
C ILE A 675 10.27 -40.12 -42.83
N PRO A 676 11.28 -39.23 -42.99
CA PRO A 676 12.56 -39.57 -43.58
C PRO A 676 13.21 -40.80 -42.91
N ASN A 677 13.86 -41.65 -43.70
CA ASN A 677 14.50 -42.91 -43.27
C ASN A 677 13.57 -43.94 -42.58
N GLY A 678 12.25 -43.70 -42.48
CA GLY A 678 11.32 -44.63 -41.83
C GLY A 678 11.34 -46.01 -42.46
N LYS A 679 11.51 -47.07 -41.65
CA LYS A 679 11.50 -48.46 -42.13
C LYS A 679 10.06 -48.92 -42.34
N VAL A 680 9.72 -49.22 -43.59
CA VAL A 680 8.40 -49.66 -44.02
C VAL A 680 8.36 -51.19 -44.08
N THR A 681 7.37 -51.80 -43.42
CA THR A 681 7.07 -53.24 -43.51
C THR A 681 5.63 -53.45 -43.96
N VAL A 682 5.42 -54.32 -44.94
CA VAL A 682 4.10 -54.63 -45.51
C VAL A 682 3.77 -56.09 -45.23
N ALA A 683 2.66 -56.31 -44.51
CA ALA A 683 2.23 -57.58 -43.96
C ALA A 683 0.77 -57.90 -44.35
N PRO A 684 0.50 -58.93 -45.18
CA PRO A 684 -0.86 -59.36 -45.45
C PRO A 684 -1.39 -60.21 -44.27
N THR A 685 -2.60 -59.92 -43.77
CA THR A 685 -3.15 -60.44 -42.49
C THR A 685 -3.28 -61.98 -42.37
N LYS A 686 -2.97 -62.74 -43.43
CA LYS A 686 -3.05 -64.20 -43.50
C LYS A 686 -1.82 -64.86 -44.17
N ALA A 687 -0.74 -64.12 -44.44
CA ALA A 687 0.44 -64.62 -45.15
C ALA A 687 1.69 -64.67 -44.26
N ARG A 688 2.64 -65.55 -44.60
CA ARG A 688 3.98 -65.61 -43.98
C ARG A 688 5.04 -64.76 -44.68
N ALA A 689 4.74 -64.23 -45.86
CA ALA A 689 5.63 -63.36 -46.61
C ALA A 689 5.44 -61.90 -46.17
N LEU A 690 6.54 -61.18 -46.03
CA LEU A 690 6.59 -59.75 -45.72
C LEU A 690 7.43 -59.07 -46.79
N ALA A 691 7.08 -57.84 -47.16
CA ALA A 691 7.94 -56.98 -47.96
C ALA A 691 8.43 -55.79 -47.11
N GLN A 692 9.66 -55.31 -47.37
CA GLN A 692 10.25 -54.20 -46.62
C GLN A 692 10.96 -53.22 -47.55
N ALA A 693 10.96 -51.94 -47.17
CA ALA A 693 11.81 -50.89 -47.73
C ALA A 693 12.14 -49.86 -46.64
N THR A 694 12.94 -48.86 -47.00
CA THR A 694 13.21 -47.67 -46.17
C THR A 694 12.79 -46.45 -46.96
N ALA A 695 12.15 -45.47 -46.31
CA ALA A 695 11.81 -44.20 -46.92
C ALA A 695 13.08 -43.38 -47.26
N ASP A 696 13.02 -42.58 -48.31
CA ASP A 696 14.12 -41.68 -48.68
C ASP A 696 14.25 -40.48 -47.72
N LYS A 697 15.25 -39.63 -47.96
CA LYS A 697 15.52 -38.41 -47.16
C LYS A 697 14.37 -37.39 -47.16
N ASP A 698 13.45 -37.49 -48.12
CA ASP A 698 12.27 -36.63 -48.26
C ASP A 698 11.00 -37.37 -47.81
N GLY A 699 11.13 -38.57 -47.23
CA GLY A 699 10.05 -39.38 -46.68
C GLY A 699 9.33 -40.31 -47.66
N ASN A 700 9.69 -40.35 -48.94
CA ASN A 700 8.96 -41.15 -49.94
C ASN A 700 9.42 -42.62 -49.91
N PHE A 701 8.52 -43.57 -50.13
CA PHE A 701 8.85 -45.00 -50.21
C PHE A 701 8.16 -45.71 -51.36
N SER A 702 8.74 -46.85 -51.76
CA SER A 702 8.21 -47.78 -52.76
C SER A 702 8.60 -49.21 -52.39
N VAL A 703 7.68 -49.96 -51.78
CA VAL A 703 7.89 -51.37 -51.40
C VAL A 703 7.42 -52.28 -52.54
N ALA A 704 8.27 -53.21 -53.01
CA ALA A 704 7.86 -54.23 -53.98
C ALA A 704 7.00 -55.32 -53.31
N VAL A 705 5.74 -55.44 -53.73
CA VAL A 705 4.69 -56.26 -53.09
C VAL A 705 4.07 -57.31 -54.03
N ASP A 706 4.49 -57.37 -55.28
CA ASP A 706 4.07 -58.38 -56.27
C ASP A 706 4.21 -59.83 -55.75
N GLN A 707 5.33 -60.11 -55.07
CA GLN A 707 5.62 -61.37 -54.37
C GLN A 707 4.64 -61.73 -53.23
N LEU A 708 3.83 -60.79 -52.74
CA LEU A 708 2.84 -61.03 -51.68
C LEU A 708 1.51 -61.58 -52.20
N GLY A 709 1.28 -61.57 -53.53
CA GLY A 709 0.12 -62.21 -54.17
C GLY A 709 -1.24 -61.60 -53.80
N LEU A 710 -1.25 -60.33 -53.40
CA LEU A 710 -2.40 -59.59 -52.86
C LEU A 710 -3.63 -59.61 -53.78
N LYS A 711 -4.82 -59.75 -53.19
CA LYS A 711 -6.12 -59.84 -53.89
C LYS A 711 -7.11 -58.76 -53.51
N GLU A 712 -8.01 -58.40 -54.43
CA GLU A 712 -9.10 -57.44 -54.19
C GLU A 712 -9.89 -57.78 -52.90
N GLY A 713 -10.15 -56.76 -52.08
CA GLY A 713 -10.84 -56.90 -50.80
C GLY A 713 -9.98 -57.49 -49.67
N GLN A 714 -8.71 -57.81 -49.91
CA GLN A 714 -7.78 -58.22 -48.87
C GLN A 714 -7.26 -57.01 -48.08
N GLU A 715 -7.20 -57.13 -46.76
CA GLU A 715 -6.52 -56.16 -45.90
C GLU A 715 -5.00 -56.42 -45.84
N VAL A 716 -4.25 -55.33 -45.74
CA VAL A 716 -2.79 -55.32 -45.63
C VAL A 716 -2.40 -54.32 -44.55
N THR A 717 -1.59 -54.76 -43.59
CA THR A 717 -1.00 -53.88 -42.58
C THR A 717 0.32 -53.32 -43.11
N VAL A 718 0.47 -52.01 -43.04
CA VAL A 718 1.70 -51.28 -43.32
C VAL A 718 2.22 -50.72 -42.00
N THR A 719 3.35 -51.23 -41.54
CA THR A 719 4.01 -50.81 -40.30
C THR A 719 5.19 -49.92 -40.65
N ILE A 720 5.26 -48.74 -40.05
CA ILE A 720 6.41 -47.83 -40.15
C ILE A 720 7.09 -47.80 -38.78
N ALA A 721 8.40 -48.09 -38.74
CA ALA A 721 9.24 -47.90 -37.57
C ALA A 721 10.33 -46.86 -37.86
N GLY A 722 10.56 -45.94 -36.93
CA GLY A 722 11.60 -44.91 -37.03
C GLY A 722 12.94 -45.32 -36.41
N GLU A 723 13.90 -44.40 -36.41
CA GLU A 723 15.26 -44.66 -35.92
C GLU A 723 15.38 -44.54 -34.40
N ASN A 724 14.45 -43.82 -33.75
CA ASN A 724 14.41 -43.62 -32.30
C ASN A 724 13.52 -44.65 -31.57
N GLY A 725 12.93 -45.60 -32.30
CA GLY A 725 12.14 -46.72 -31.77
C GLY A 725 10.62 -46.50 -31.81
N GLY A 726 10.14 -45.42 -32.40
CA GLY A 726 8.71 -45.18 -32.59
C GLY A 726 8.13 -46.06 -33.70
N GLU A 727 6.90 -46.55 -33.52
CA GLU A 727 6.23 -47.41 -34.49
C GLU A 727 4.73 -47.10 -34.60
N ALA A 728 4.21 -47.01 -35.83
CA ALA A 728 2.78 -47.01 -36.08
C ALA A 728 2.41 -47.95 -37.23
N SER A 729 1.23 -48.57 -37.13
CA SER A 729 0.68 -49.47 -38.14
C SER A 729 -0.63 -48.93 -38.72
N PHE A 730 -0.76 -49.06 -40.03
CA PHE A 730 -1.87 -48.56 -40.85
C PHE A 730 -2.48 -49.73 -41.63
N THR A 731 -3.80 -49.75 -41.82
CA THR A 731 -4.46 -50.80 -42.62
C THR A 731 -4.91 -50.22 -43.96
N LEU A 732 -4.62 -50.94 -45.05
CA LEU A 732 -5.07 -50.63 -46.40
C LEU A 732 -5.83 -51.82 -47.00
N THR A 733 -6.94 -51.56 -47.68
CA THR A 733 -7.71 -52.57 -48.42
C THR A 733 -7.30 -52.55 -49.88
N VAL A 734 -6.92 -53.71 -50.42
CA VAL A 734 -6.54 -53.86 -51.83
C VAL A 734 -7.75 -53.62 -52.73
N LEU A 735 -7.62 -52.66 -53.65
CA LEU A 735 -8.67 -52.27 -54.59
C LEU A 735 -8.67 -53.15 -55.85
N ALA A 736 -9.77 -53.11 -56.61
CA ALA A 736 -9.90 -53.80 -57.89
C ALA A 736 -8.81 -53.40 -58.90
N MET A 737 -8.30 -54.41 -59.64
CA MET A 737 -7.36 -54.22 -60.75
C MET A 737 -7.96 -53.26 -61.79
N GLN A 738 -7.16 -52.28 -62.26
CA GLN A 738 -7.66 -51.27 -63.20
C GLN A 738 -7.88 -51.86 -64.60
N THR A 739 -9.13 -51.90 -65.05
CA THR A 739 -9.50 -52.37 -66.40
C THR A 739 -9.30 -51.28 -67.45
N THR A 740 -8.23 -51.39 -68.22
CA THR A 740 -7.85 -50.41 -69.25
C THR A 740 -8.90 -50.30 -70.37
N THR A 741 -9.65 -49.20 -70.39
CA THR A 741 -10.55 -48.84 -71.50
C THR A 741 -10.12 -47.48 -72.07
N THR A 742 -9.75 -47.44 -73.35
CA THR A 742 -9.07 -46.28 -73.96
C THR A 742 -10.02 -45.42 -74.80
N THR A 743 -10.27 -44.17 -74.40
CA THR A 743 -10.81 -43.13 -75.29
C THR A 743 -10.29 -41.73 -74.90
N THR A 744 -10.34 -40.76 -75.83
CA THR A 744 -9.46 -39.59 -75.81
C THR A 744 -10.18 -38.25 -75.64
N SER A 745 -9.68 -37.42 -74.71
CA SER A 745 -9.64 -35.93 -74.68
C SER A 745 -10.79 -35.08 -75.26
N SER A 746 -11.38 -34.18 -74.45
CA SER A 746 -11.13 -32.72 -74.59
C SER A 746 -11.82 -31.81 -73.54
N SER A 747 -11.03 -30.87 -73.00
CA SER A 747 -11.33 -29.49 -72.52
C SER A 747 -12.59 -29.06 -71.72
N THR A 748 -12.32 -28.14 -70.78
CA THR A 748 -13.11 -26.96 -70.30
C THR A 748 -14.29 -27.07 -69.32
N ASP A 749 -13.99 -26.64 -68.08
CA ASP A 749 -14.54 -25.44 -67.40
C ASP A 749 -15.85 -25.49 -66.54
N SER A 750 -15.88 -24.58 -65.56
CA SER A 750 -17.00 -24.08 -64.73
C SER A 750 -17.68 -24.96 -63.65
N SER A 751 -17.46 -24.56 -62.39
CA SER A 751 -18.47 -24.18 -61.36
C SER A 751 -19.96 -24.42 -61.69
N THR A 752 -20.88 -24.83 -60.78
CA THR A 752 -21.18 -24.25 -59.44
C THR A 752 -22.27 -25.06 -58.66
N SER A 753 -22.34 -24.88 -57.33
CA SER A 753 -23.58 -24.82 -56.48
C SER A 753 -24.40 -26.05 -56.05
N GLN A 754 -24.76 -26.03 -54.73
CA GLN A 754 -25.98 -26.55 -54.06
C GLN A 754 -26.23 -28.08 -54.04
N THR A 755 -27.00 -28.68 -53.11
CA THR A 755 -27.82 -28.22 -51.95
C THR A 755 -27.66 -29.20 -50.76
N THR A 756 -28.34 -29.14 -49.60
CA THR A 756 -29.77 -29.51 -49.32
C THR A 756 -30.20 -29.11 -47.88
N SER A 757 -31.35 -28.45 -47.69
CA SER A 757 -32.67 -28.97 -47.19
C SER A 757 -32.78 -29.11 -45.65
N SER A 758 -33.86 -28.74 -44.92
CA SER A 758 -35.26 -28.28 -45.19
C SER A 758 -35.76 -27.37 -44.01
N SER A 759 -37.02 -27.03 -43.65
CA SER A 759 -38.40 -27.49 -43.97
C SER A 759 -39.50 -26.43 -43.67
N THR A 760 -40.49 -26.33 -44.57
CA THR A 760 -41.98 -26.40 -44.39
C THR A 760 -42.59 -26.50 -42.95
N THR A 761 -43.75 -25.90 -42.55
CA THR A 761 -44.80 -25.08 -43.25
C THR A 761 -45.78 -24.36 -42.26
N THR A 762 -46.46 -23.26 -42.69
CA THR A 762 -47.85 -22.73 -42.39
C THR A 762 -48.68 -23.20 -41.16
N THR A 763 -49.61 -22.48 -40.48
CA THR A 763 -50.40 -21.19 -40.61
C THR A 763 -51.32 -21.06 -39.34
N ASP A 764 -52.08 -20.01 -38.97
CA ASP A 764 -52.15 -18.53 -39.20
C ASP A 764 -53.41 -17.94 -38.45
N SER A 765 -53.64 -16.61 -38.49
CA SER A 765 -54.89 -15.82 -38.24
C SER A 765 -55.33 -15.36 -36.81
N SER A 766 -55.37 -14.02 -36.67
CA SER A 766 -56.45 -13.14 -36.12
C SER A 766 -56.86 -13.02 -34.61
N THR A 767 -56.86 -11.74 -34.16
CA THR A 767 -57.89 -10.99 -33.35
C THR A 767 -58.12 -11.18 -31.83
N ASP A 768 -57.65 -10.16 -31.07
CA ASP A 768 -58.47 -9.11 -30.37
C ASP A 768 -59.04 -9.28 -28.92
N SER A 769 -59.12 -8.12 -28.24
CA SER A 769 -60.05 -7.70 -27.15
C SER A 769 -59.78 -7.94 -25.64
N SER A 770 -59.35 -6.86 -24.96
CA SER A 770 -59.99 -6.24 -23.77
C SER A 770 -59.89 -6.81 -22.32
N THR A 771 -59.67 -5.88 -21.35
CA THR A 771 -60.30 -5.70 -19.98
C THR A 771 -60.46 -6.89 -18.98
N SER A 772 -60.48 -6.72 -17.64
CA SER A 772 -60.40 -5.55 -16.73
C SER A 772 -60.11 -5.92 -15.26
N GLN A 773 -59.84 -4.89 -14.44
CA GLN A 773 -59.95 -4.74 -12.97
C GLN A 773 -60.63 -5.83 -12.10
N THR A 774 -60.13 -6.00 -10.85
CA THR A 774 -60.91 -5.87 -9.58
C THR A 774 -59.93 -5.77 -8.37
N THR A 775 -59.90 -4.68 -7.59
CA THR A 775 -60.53 -4.42 -6.25
C THR A 775 -59.96 -5.27 -5.08
N SER A 776 -59.94 -4.86 -3.79
CA SER A 776 -60.83 -3.96 -3.03
C SER A 776 -60.20 -3.33 -1.76
N THR A 777 -60.48 -2.03 -1.50
CA THR A 777 -61.02 -1.38 -0.25
C THR A 777 -60.38 -1.63 1.16
N THR A 778 -60.57 -0.83 2.24
CA THR A 778 -61.64 0.16 2.62
C THR A 778 -61.23 1.11 3.80
N THR A 779 -61.71 2.38 3.81
CA THR A 779 -62.03 3.33 4.97
C THR A 779 -61.02 3.60 6.12
N LEU A 780 -60.57 4.84 6.46
CA LEU A 780 -61.24 6.01 7.10
C LEU A 780 -62.05 5.71 8.41
N PRO A 781 -62.24 6.62 9.42
CA PRO A 781 -62.12 8.11 9.40
C PRO A 781 -61.60 8.86 10.69
N THR A 782 -61.49 10.21 10.63
CA THR A 782 -61.71 11.25 11.71
C THR A 782 -60.90 11.23 13.03
N ASP A 783 -60.61 12.34 13.75
CA ASP A 783 -60.72 13.82 13.58
C ASP A 783 -59.94 14.52 14.74
N SER A 784 -59.50 15.79 14.61
CA SER A 784 -59.39 16.77 15.72
C SER A 784 -58.83 18.17 15.34
N THR A 785 -59.72 19.18 15.41
CA THR A 785 -59.49 20.56 15.90
C THR A 785 -58.21 21.34 15.53
N THR A 786 -58.39 22.37 14.69
CA THR A 786 -57.45 23.47 14.41
C THR A 786 -57.10 24.35 15.62
N GLN A 787 -55.86 24.85 15.69
CA GLN A 787 -55.59 26.23 16.13
C GLN A 787 -55.50 27.13 14.89
N THR A 788 -55.91 28.40 15.02
CA THR A 788 -55.88 29.39 13.93
C THR A 788 -54.56 30.16 13.93
N SER A 789 -53.82 30.14 12.83
CA SER A 789 -52.68 31.04 12.61
C SER A 789 -53.16 32.35 11.95
N ASP A 790 -52.26 33.31 11.75
CA ASP A 790 -52.55 34.53 11.00
C ASP A 790 -52.69 34.19 9.50
N PRO A 791 -53.82 34.49 8.84
CA PRO A 791 -54.05 34.10 7.45
C PRO A 791 -53.06 34.75 6.46
N LEU A 792 -52.43 35.89 6.79
CA LEU A 792 -51.35 36.45 5.97
C LEU A 792 -50.06 35.64 6.09
N VAL A 793 -49.82 35.03 7.25
CA VAL A 793 -48.68 34.14 7.48
C VAL A 793 -48.96 32.77 6.86
N GLU A 794 -50.17 32.22 7.02
CA GLU A 794 -50.59 30.98 6.33
C GLU A 794 -50.50 31.12 4.81
N GLU A 795 -51.00 32.24 4.23
CA GLU A 795 -50.88 32.48 2.79
C GLU A 795 -49.42 32.68 2.36
N THR A 796 -48.60 33.42 3.12
CA THR A 796 -47.17 33.60 2.80
C THR A 796 -46.43 32.26 2.79
N THR A 797 -46.60 31.44 3.83
CA THR A 797 -46.02 30.10 3.91
C THR A 797 -46.58 29.17 2.84
N LEU A 798 -47.84 29.31 2.43
CA LEU A 798 -48.41 28.54 1.31
C LEU A 798 -47.81 28.95 -0.04
N ILE A 799 -47.50 30.24 -0.25
CA ILE A 799 -46.74 30.72 -1.42
C ILE A 799 -45.32 30.15 -1.37
N GLU A 800 -44.63 30.20 -0.23
CA GLU A 800 -43.28 29.63 -0.04
C GLU A 800 -43.24 28.12 -0.33
N GLN A 801 -44.26 27.36 0.08
CA GLN A 801 -44.35 25.92 -0.14
C GLN A 801 -44.78 25.53 -1.56
N LYS A 802 -45.68 26.30 -2.20
CA LYS A 802 -46.24 25.95 -3.52
C LYS A 802 -45.53 26.60 -4.69
N THR A 803 -44.73 27.64 -4.48
CA THR A 803 -44.02 28.30 -5.59
C THR A 803 -42.90 27.43 -6.13
N LYS A 804 -42.98 27.10 -7.41
CA LYS A 804 -41.94 26.42 -8.18
C LYS A 804 -41.68 27.23 -9.44
N LEU A 805 -40.48 27.81 -9.53
CA LEU A 805 -40.00 28.42 -10.76
C LEU A 805 -39.42 27.32 -11.65
N ASN A 806 -39.77 27.29 -12.93
CA ASN A 806 -39.07 26.45 -13.89
C ASN A 806 -37.70 27.06 -14.20
N GLU A 807 -36.76 26.23 -14.67
CA GLU A 807 -35.47 26.69 -15.17
C GLU A 807 -35.64 27.69 -16.31
N LEU A 808 -34.86 28.77 -16.29
CA LEU A 808 -34.90 29.85 -17.28
C LEU A 808 -33.53 30.00 -17.91
N PHE A 809 -33.42 29.77 -19.23
CA PHE A 809 -32.15 29.83 -19.94
C PHE A 809 -31.97 31.14 -20.71
N GLU A 810 -30.72 31.50 -21.04
CA GLU A 810 -30.46 32.70 -21.84
C GLU A 810 -31.21 32.65 -23.19
N GLY A 811 -31.88 33.77 -23.50
CA GLY A 811 -32.68 33.94 -24.70
C GLY A 811 -34.04 33.23 -24.69
N ASP A 812 -34.46 32.64 -23.56
CA ASP A 812 -35.84 32.15 -23.43
C ASP A 812 -36.84 33.29 -23.34
N LYS A 813 -37.99 33.12 -24.02
CA LYS A 813 -39.01 34.16 -24.13
C LYS A 813 -39.84 34.33 -22.85
N TYR A 814 -40.05 33.25 -22.10
CA TYR A 814 -40.98 33.26 -20.97
C TYR A 814 -40.37 32.62 -19.72
N LEU A 815 -40.48 33.31 -18.59
CA LEU A 815 -40.43 32.66 -17.28
C LEU A 815 -41.77 31.95 -17.06
N THR A 816 -41.73 30.72 -16.55
CA THR A 816 -42.92 29.94 -16.19
C THR A 816 -42.75 29.33 -14.81
N GLY A 817 -43.87 29.05 -14.16
CA GLY A 817 -43.87 28.41 -12.85
C GLY A 817 -45.27 28.10 -12.36
N GLU A 818 -45.34 27.54 -11.17
CA GLU A 818 -46.57 27.25 -10.43
C GLU A 818 -46.46 27.89 -9.05
N THR A 819 -47.59 28.28 -8.45
CA THR A 819 -47.72 28.90 -7.12
C THR A 819 -49.17 28.70 -6.63
N ILE A 820 -49.68 29.54 -5.72
CA ILE A 820 -51.10 29.51 -5.34
C ILE A 820 -51.98 30.16 -6.44
N PRO A 821 -53.26 29.75 -6.62
CA PRO A 821 -54.17 30.37 -7.58
C PRO A 821 -54.41 31.87 -7.35
N ASN A 822 -54.54 32.63 -8.44
CA ASN A 822 -54.85 34.07 -8.44
C ASN A 822 -53.85 34.96 -7.68
N ALA A 823 -52.62 34.50 -7.46
CA ALA A 823 -51.54 35.34 -6.92
C ALA A 823 -50.98 36.27 -8.00
N THR A 824 -50.60 37.49 -7.63
CA THR A 824 -49.90 38.44 -8.52
C THR A 824 -48.40 38.20 -8.49
N ILE A 825 -47.73 38.16 -9.65
CA ILE A 825 -46.30 37.91 -9.78
C ILE A 825 -45.60 39.12 -10.41
N GLU A 826 -44.55 39.61 -9.76
CA GLU A 826 -43.70 40.70 -10.21
C GLU A 826 -42.25 40.18 -10.39
N VAL A 827 -41.58 40.55 -11.48
CA VAL A 827 -40.19 40.14 -11.77
C VAL A 827 -39.27 41.35 -11.85
N ALA A 828 -38.17 41.31 -11.09
CA ALA A 828 -37.12 42.32 -11.08
C ALA A 828 -35.75 41.69 -11.38
N VAL A 829 -34.85 42.47 -11.96
CA VAL A 829 -33.45 42.10 -12.21
C VAL A 829 -32.57 42.97 -11.31
N ALA A 830 -31.53 42.39 -10.72
CA ALA A 830 -30.51 43.19 -10.03
C ALA A 830 -29.66 43.97 -11.05
N GLU A 831 -29.49 45.28 -10.86
CA GLU A 831 -28.59 46.07 -11.71
C GLU A 831 -27.13 45.59 -11.55
N ASP A 832 -26.38 45.54 -12.65
CA ASP A 832 -24.97 45.12 -12.66
C ASP A 832 -24.13 45.99 -11.71
N LYS A 833 -23.20 45.37 -10.97
CA LYS A 833 -22.35 46.01 -9.95
C LYS A 833 -21.30 47.01 -10.52
N ALA A 834 -21.45 47.45 -11.77
CA ALA A 834 -20.52 48.32 -12.48
C ALA A 834 -20.78 49.83 -12.28
N GLU A 835 -22.02 50.26 -11.98
CA GLU A 835 -22.40 51.69 -11.93
C GLU A 835 -23.06 52.15 -10.61
N GLN A 836 -22.47 51.85 -9.44
CA GLN A 836 -22.82 52.56 -8.20
C GLN A 836 -21.58 53.09 -7.45
N ALA A 837 -21.20 54.33 -7.78
CA ALA A 837 -20.11 55.08 -7.16
C ALA A 837 -20.60 56.27 -6.30
N THR A 838 -21.76 56.15 -5.65
CA THR A 838 -22.31 57.14 -4.70
C THR A 838 -23.09 56.48 -3.56
N ASN A 839 -22.93 56.97 -2.34
CA ASN A 839 -23.56 56.42 -1.13
C ASN A 839 -25.09 56.68 -1.07
N ALA A 840 -25.87 55.83 -1.71
CA ALA A 840 -27.31 55.69 -1.51
C ALA A 840 -27.70 54.20 -1.50
N ALA A 841 -28.81 53.84 -0.86
CA ALA A 841 -29.30 52.45 -0.88
C ALA A 841 -29.87 52.12 -2.28
N PRO A 842 -29.70 50.88 -2.80
CA PRO A 842 -30.22 50.51 -4.11
C PRO A 842 -31.75 50.62 -4.19
N GLN A 843 -32.26 51.22 -5.26
CA GLN A 843 -33.66 51.15 -5.64
C GLN A 843 -33.79 50.34 -6.93
N ALA A 844 -34.48 49.20 -6.86
CA ALA A 844 -34.73 48.37 -8.03
C ALA A 844 -35.71 49.07 -8.99
N LYS A 845 -35.42 49.04 -10.30
CA LYS A 845 -36.40 49.42 -11.33
C LYS A 845 -37.38 48.28 -11.55
N ILE A 846 -38.66 48.55 -11.28
CA ILE A 846 -39.77 47.74 -11.79
C ILE A 846 -40.02 48.21 -13.24
N ALA A 847 -40.18 47.27 -14.17
CA ALA A 847 -40.48 47.58 -15.57
C ALA A 847 -41.93 48.06 -15.74
N GLU A 848 -42.19 48.99 -16.65
CA GLU A 848 -43.55 49.46 -16.94
C GLU A 848 -44.41 48.38 -17.62
N GLN A 849 -45.69 48.35 -17.28
CA GLN A 849 -46.64 47.30 -17.64
C GLN A 849 -47.13 47.39 -19.10
N THR A 850 -47.53 46.24 -19.66
CA THR A 850 -48.39 46.17 -20.86
C THR A 850 -49.63 45.29 -20.64
N GLU A 851 -50.66 45.93 -20.10
CA GLU A 851 -52.11 45.74 -20.32
C GLU A 851 -52.85 44.42 -19.98
N ASP A 852 -52.21 43.29 -19.66
CA ASP A 852 -52.90 42.10 -19.11
C ASP A 852 -52.36 41.68 -17.73
N PRO A 853 -53.19 41.12 -16.83
CA PRO A 853 -52.81 40.86 -15.44
C PRO A 853 -51.78 39.73 -15.31
N LEU A 854 -50.65 40.05 -14.68
CA LEU A 854 -49.58 39.10 -14.32
C LEU A 854 -49.96 38.25 -13.08
N THR A 855 -51.10 37.56 -13.16
CA THR A 855 -51.59 36.67 -12.10
C THR A 855 -51.47 35.20 -12.50
N SER A 856 -51.27 34.32 -11.53
CA SER A 856 -51.45 32.89 -11.73
C SER A 856 -52.91 32.54 -12.01
N ASP A 857 -53.14 31.50 -12.80
CA ASP A 857 -54.47 31.01 -13.16
C ASP A 857 -55.19 30.29 -11.99
N GLU A 858 -56.37 29.74 -12.27
CA GLU A 858 -57.19 29.02 -11.28
C GLU A 858 -56.51 27.73 -10.74
N ASP A 859 -55.55 27.16 -11.48
CA ASP A 859 -54.71 26.03 -11.08
C ASP A 859 -53.38 26.47 -10.42
N GLY A 860 -53.11 27.78 -10.36
CA GLY A 860 -51.89 28.35 -9.78
C GLY A 860 -50.71 28.48 -10.74
N LYS A 861 -50.87 28.20 -12.03
CA LYS A 861 -49.79 28.27 -13.02
C LYS A 861 -49.63 29.69 -13.55
N PHE A 862 -48.40 30.09 -13.90
CA PHE A 862 -48.14 31.41 -14.47
C PHE A 862 -47.08 31.39 -15.58
N LYS A 863 -47.14 32.42 -16.43
CA LYS A 863 -46.25 32.61 -17.59
C LYS A 863 -46.04 34.10 -17.85
N ILE A 864 -44.79 34.55 -17.78
CA ILE A 864 -44.41 35.97 -17.89
C ILE A 864 -43.46 36.13 -19.08
N ASP A 865 -43.74 37.07 -19.97
CA ASP A 865 -42.84 37.40 -21.09
C ASP A 865 -41.64 38.19 -20.56
N VAL A 866 -40.47 37.56 -20.57
CA VAL A 866 -39.19 38.14 -20.09
C VAL A 866 -38.27 38.54 -21.24
N GLN A 867 -38.71 38.40 -22.49
CA GLN A 867 -37.87 38.67 -23.67
C GLN A 867 -37.37 40.12 -23.72
N ASN A 868 -38.16 41.07 -23.24
CA ASN A 868 -37.80 42.49 -23.18
C ASN A 868 -36.84 42.83 -22.03
N MET A 869 -36.54 41.89 -21.14
CA MET A 869 -35.61 42.07 -20.00
C MET A 869 -34.14 41.80 -20.37
N ASN A 870 -33.87 41.29 -21.59
CA ASN A 870 -32.51 41.07 -22.15
C ASN A 870 -31.56 40.25 -21.25
N LEU A 871 -32.12 39.24 -20.56
CA LEU A 871 -31.42 38.43 -19.55
C LEU A 871 -30.23 37.64 -20.11
N LYS A 872 -29.16 37.54 -19.32
CA LYS A 872 -27.90 36.85 -19.63
C LYS A 872 -27.59 35.71 -18.67
N ALA A 873 -26.96 34.65 -19.19
CA ALA A 873 -26.52 33.51 -18.38
C ALA A 873 -25.60 33.99 -17.24
N GLY A 874 -25.90 33.56 -16.01
CA GLY A 874 -25.24 34.00 -14.79
C GLY A 874 -25.89 35.19 -14.07
N GLN A 875 -26.85 35.90 -14.67
CA GLN A 875 -27.61 36.95 -13.98
C GLN A 875 -28.65 36.36 -13.02
N ASP A 876 -28.78 36.97 -11.84
CA ASP A 876 -29.81 36.65 -10.85
C ASP A 876 -31.04 37.53 -11.06
N ILE A 877 -32.21 36.90 -11.15
CA ILE A 877 -33.52 37.57 -11.17
C ILE A 877 -34.30 37.26 -9.88
N THR A 878 -35.10 38.21 -9.44
CA THR A 878 -35.96 38.09 -8.26
C THR A 878 -37.43 38.15 -8.68
N VAL A 879 -38.20 37.18 -8.19
CA VAL A 879 -39.62 37.00 -8.47
C VAL A 879 -40.38 37.18 -7.15
N MET A 880 -41.13 38.27 -7.02
CA MET A 880 -42.03 38.48 -5.87
C MET A 880 -43.42 37.98 -6.21
N ILE A 881 -44.01 37.20 -5.30
CA ILE A 881 -45.37 36.68 -5.44
C ILE A 881 -46.22 37.19 -4.28
N THR A 882 -47.37 37.78 -4.62
CA THR A 882 -48.36 38.32 -3.68
C THR A 882 -49.66 37.53 -3.81
N GLY A 883 -50.06 36.84 -2.75
CA GLY A 883 -51.31 36.09 -2.72
C GLY A 883 -52.55 36.99 -2.72
N PRO A 884 -53.73 36.45 -3.06
CA PRO A 884 -54.97 37.23 -3.16
C PRO A 884 -55.45 37.82 -1.83
N ASN A 885 -55.01 37.31 -0.67
CA ASN A 885 -55.30 37.91 0.64
C ASN A 885 -54.20 38.90 1.10
N GLY A 886 -53.06 38.95 0.42
CA GLY A 886 -51.97 39.92 0.62
C GLY A 886 -50.68 39.35 1.23
N GLY A 887 -50.59 38.03 1.44
CA GLY A 887 -49.33 37.36 1.82
C GLY A 887 -48.27 37.53 0.72
N LYS A 888 -46.99 37.59 1.08
CA LYS A 888 -45.90 37.93 0.13
C LYS A 888 -44.63 37.13 0.38
N ALA A 889 -44.15 36.45 -0.65
CA ALA A 889 -42.86 35.78 -0.66
C ALA A 889 -42.00 36.25 -1.85
N SER A 890 -40.68 36.13 -1.72
CA SER A 890 -39.70 36.56 -2.73
C SER A 890 -38.72 35.45 -3.02
N PHE A 891 -38.64 35.04 -4.27
CA PHE A 891 -37.79 33.96 -4.77
C PHE A 891 -36.70 34.56 -5.67
N SER A 892 -35.54 33.92 -5.75
CA SER A 892 -34.52 34.30 -6.72
C SER A 892 -34.08 33.08 -7.51
N THR A 893 -33.84 33.27 -8.80
CA THR A 893 -33.31 32.23 -9.70
C THR A 893 -32.26 32.82 -10.62
N ARG A 894 -31.30 31.99 -11.02
CA ARG A 894 -30.20 32.38 -11.90
C ARG A 894 -30.49 31.92 -13.32
N VAL A 895 -30.28 32.81 -14.28
CA VAL A 895 -30.45 32.52 -15.71
C VAL A 895 -29.35 31.56 -16.15
N LEU A 896 -29.72 30.43 -16.74
CA LEU A 896 -28.82 29.33 -17.06
C LEU A 896 -28.29 29.40 -18.51
N ALA A 897 -27.12 28.82 -18.75
CA ALA A 897 -26.63 28.55 -20.11
C ALA A 897 -27.33 27.29 -20.67
N LYS A 898 -27.61 27.25 -21.98
CA LYS A 898 -28.39 26.15 -22.56
C LYS A 898 -27.63 24.81 -22.52
N PRO A 899 -28.31 23.68 -22.22
CA PRO A 899 -27.66 22.37 -22.17
C PRO A 899 -26.99 22.01 -23.50
N GLY A 900 -25.81 21.37 -23.42
CA GLY A 900 -25.02 21.00 -24.60
C GLY A 900 -24.16 22.13 -25.20
N THR A 901 -24.02 23.28 -24.54
CA THR A 901 -23.12 24.37 -24.98
C THR A 901 -22.08 24.81 -23.95
N ASN A 902 -21.87 24.06 -22.86
CA ASN A 902 -20.94 24.42 -21.79
C ASN A 902 -19.96 23.27 -21.41
N PRO A 903 -18.80 23.17 -22.07
CA PRO A 903 -17.79 22.15 -21.77
C PRO A 903 -17.24 22.18 -20.34
N ALA A 904 -17.39 23.29 -19.60
CA ALA A 904 -16.97 23.36 -18.20
C ALA A 904 -17.89 22.52 -17.30
N ALA A 905 -19.20 22.52 -17.54
CA ALA A 905 -20.16 21.69 -16.80
C ALA A 905 -19.98 20.19 -17.13
N ASP A 906 -19.60 19.85 -18.35
CA ASP A 906 -19.29 18.46 -18.74
C ASP A 906 -18.01 17.98 -18.01
N ALA A 907 -16.95 18.79 -18.01
CA ALA A 907 -15.72 18.49 -17.27
C ALA A 907 -15.93 18.43 -15.75
N GLU A 908 -16.74 19.35 -15.20
CA GLU A 908 -17.13 19.34 -13.78
C GLU A 908 -17.98 18.12 -13.42
N THR A 909 -18.83 17.63 -14.33
CA THR A 909 -19.61 16.40 -14.14
C THR A 909 -18.69 15.18 -13.96
N GLU A 910 -17.67 15.01 -14.81
CA GLU A 910 -16.68 13.94 -14.61
C GLU A 910 -15.83 14.15 -13.34
N LYS A 911 -15.51 15.41 -13.00
CA LYS A 911 -14.79 15.75 -11.76
C LYS A 911 -15.60 15.36 -10.51
N ILE A 912 -16.90 15.65 -10.47
CA ILE A 912 -17.82 15.23 -9.39
C ILE A 912 -17.86 13.70 -9.28
N LYS A 913 -17.89 12.94 -10.39
CA LYS A 913 -17.84 11.46 -10.35
C LYS A 913 -16.55 10.93 -9.74
N LYS A 914 -15.39 11.54 -10.04
CA LYS A 914 -14.09 11.13 -9.51
C LYS A 914 -13.93 11.46 -8.03
N GLU A 915 -14.29 12.68 -7.63
CA GLU A 915 -13.91 13.26 -6.33
C GLU A 915 -14.99 13.12 -5.24
N THR A 916 -16.23 12.74 -5.58
CA THR A 916 -17.28 12.54 -4.58
C THR A 916 -17.10 11.23 -3.82
N LYS A 917 -16.97 11.30 -2.50
CA LYS A 917 -16.96 10.18 -1.55
C LYS A 917 -18.02 10.43 -0.48
N LEU A 918 -19.00 9.53 -0.36
CA LEU A 918 -20.13 9.68 0.58
C LEU A 918 -20.08 8.57 1.63
N ALA A 919 -20.25 8.92 2.90
CA ALA A 919 -20.31 7.96 4.01
C ALA A 919 -21.48 6.98 3.86
N ASN A 920 -21.41 5.84 4.54
CA ASN A 920 -22.56 4.94 4.64
C ASN A 920 -23.63 5.55 5.56
N ILE A 921 -24.89 5.23 5.27
CA ILE A 921 -26.05 5.83 5.93
C ILE A 921 -26.80 4.71 6.63
N TYR A 922 -27.03 4.85 7.93
CA TYR A 922 -27.67 3.86 8.78
C TYR A 922 -29.02 4.37 9.31
N GLU A 923 -29.87 3.43 9.69
CA GLU A 923 -31.16 3.72 10.32
C GLU A 923 -30.98 4.54 11.61
N GLY A 924 -31.61 5.72 11.63
CA GLY A 924 -31.53 6.68 12.73
C GLY A 924 -30.34 7.65 12.69
N ASP A 925 -29.57 7.71 11.61
CA ASP A 925 -28.53 8.74 11.45
C ASP A 925 -29.14 10.14 11.26
N THR A 926 -28.46 11.16 11.78
CA THR A 926 -28.94 12.55 11.77
C THR A 926 -28.17 13.47 10.83
N GLN A 927 -27.03 13.03 10.29
CA GLN A 927 -26.23 13.80 9.34
C GLN A 927 -25.72 12.92 8.20
N LEU A 928 -25.73 13.44 6.97
CA LEU A 928 -24.96 12.91 5.85
C LEU A 928 -23.58 13.56 5.88
N THR A 929 -22.53 12.74 5.84
CA THR A 929 -21.14 13.18 5.73
C THR A 929 -20.47 12.66 4.46
N GLY A 930 -19.44 13.36 4.00
CA GLY A 930 -18.67 13.00 2.82
C GLY A 930 -17.75 14.12 2.34
N LYS A 931 -17.20 13.97 1.13
CA LYS A 931 -16.40 14.96 0.42
C LYS A 931 -16.81 14.99 -1.05
N THR A 932 -16.71 16.15 -1.70
CA THR A 932 -16.94 16.38 -3.13
C THR A 932 -16.19 17.66 -3.55
N LEU A 933 -16.57 18.31 -4.66
CA LEU A 933 -16.01 19.61 -5.03
C LEU A 933 -16.36 20.70 -4.01
N ALA A 934 -15.52 21.74 -3.88
CA ALA A 934 -15.79 22.90 -3.04
C ALA A 934 -17.06 23.66 -3.47
N GLU A 935 -17.83 24.15 -2.49
CA GLU A 935 -19.08 24.94 -2.65
C GLU A 935 -20.22 24.31 -3.50
N ALA A 936 -20.06 23.03 -3.89
CA ALA A 936 -21.05 22.27 -4.63
C ALA A 936 -22.34 22.07 -3.82
N THR A 937 -23.48 22.07 -4.50
CA THR A 937 -24.81 21.90 -3.90
C THR A 937 -25.12 20.43 -3.73
N VAL A 938 -25.56 20.04 -2.53
CA VAL A 938 -25.85 18.67 -2.12
C VAL A 938 -27.33 18.56 -1.81
N HIS A 939 -28.06 17.80 -2.63
CA HIS A 939 -29.50 17.55 -2.46
C HIS A 939 -29.74 16.06 -2.20
N VAL A 940 -30.42 15.74 -1.11
CA VAL A 940 -30.64 14.37 -0.61
C VAL A 940 -32.13 14.10 -0.59
N ALA A 941 -32.63 13.22 -1.46
CA ALA A 941 -34.05 12.88 -1.55
C ALA A 941 -34.30 11.41 -1.22
N VAL A 942 -35.33 11.12 -0.41
CA VAL A 942 -35.73 9.73 -0.13
C VAL A 942 -36.60 9.22 -1.29
N ALA A 943 -36.24 8.08 -1.88
CA ALA A 943 -36.94 7.57 -3.05
C ALA A 943 -38.41 7.21 -2.72
N ASN A 944 -39.34 7.64 -3.58
CA ASN A 944 -40.79 7.51 -3.41
C ASN A 944 -41.34 8.24 -2.15
N SER A 945 -40.70 9.35 -1.75
CA SER A 945 -41.10 10.20 -0.63
C SER A 945 -40.96 11.68 -1.00
N GLU A 946 -41.76 12.55 -0.38
CA GLU A 946 -41.63 14.01 -0.53
C GLU A 946 -40.53 14.61 0.36
N LYS A 947 -39.88 13.78 1.20
CA LYS A 947 -38.82 14.23 2.11
C LYS A 947 -37.48 14.39 1.41
N PHE A 948 -36.89 15.57 1.55
CA PHE A 948 -35.55 15.89 1.09
C PHE A 948 -34.79 16.78 2.09
N ALA A 949 -33.47 16.83 1.95
CA ALA A 949 -32.57 17.75 2.63
C ALA A 949 -31.65 18.42 1.61
N LEU A 950 -31.28 19.68 1.84
CA LEU A 950 -30.47 20.48 0.92
C LEU A 950 -29.37 21.21 1.67
N GLY A 951 -28.15 21.17 1.15
CA GLY A 951 -27.00 21.89 1.69
C GLY A 951 -25.94 22.14 0.63
N LYS A 952 -24.73 22.45 1.09
CA LYS A 952 -23.53 22.59 0.26
C LYS A 952 -22.35 21.91 0.94
N SER A 953 -21.33 21.57 0.15
CA SER A 953 -19.99 21.36 0.67
C SER A 953 -19.34 22.68 1.10
N ASP A 954 -18.37 22.61 2.01
CA ASP A 954 -17.54 23.75 2.39
C ASP A 954 -16.52 24.13 1.29
N ILE A 955 -15.67 25.12 1.57
CA ILE A 955 -14.59 25.57 0.68
C ILE A 955 -13.49 24.51 0.42
N ASN A 956 -13.47 23.42 1.19
CA ASN A 956 -12.53 22.31 1.06
C ASN A 956 -13.20 21.05 0.45
N GLY A 957 -14.49 21.14 0.11
CA GLY A 957 -15.28 20.04 -0.44
C GLY A 957 -16.01 19.17 0.59
N ASN A 958 -15.90 19.44 1.89
CA ASN A 958 -16.48 18.61 2.94
C ASN A 958 -18.00 18.78 3.01
N ILE A 959 -18.74 17.67 3.04
CA ILE A 959 -20.20 17.62 3.20
C ILE A 959 -20.52 17.32 4.66
N ILE A 960 -21.27 18.19 5.32
CA ILE A 960 -21.93 17.92 6.61
C ILE A 960 -23.35 18.50 6.51
N LEU A 961 -24.35 17.63 6.28
CA LEU A 961 -25.74 18.02 6.03
C LEU A 961 -26.67 17.32 7.02
N ASP A 962 -27.49 18.07 7.75
CA ASP A 962 -28.55 17.51 8.60
C ASP A 962 -29.59 16.77 7.73
N ILE A 963 -29.83 15.50 8.05
CA ILE A 963 -30.80 14.62 7.38
C ILE A 963 -31.82 14.04 8.36
N LYS A 964 -31.83 14.51 9.62
CA LYS A 964 -32.64 13.97 10.72
C LYS A 964 -34.13 13.94 10.41
N GLU A 965 -34.64 14.94 9.68
CA GLU A 965 -36.05 15.04 9.33
C GLU A 965 -36.48 14.07 8.22
N LEU A 966 -35.52 13.46 7.50
CA LEU A 966 -35.80 12.40 6.54
C LEU A 966 -36.42 11.16 7.23
N ASP A 967 -36.09 10.90 8.50
CA ASP A 967 -36.53 9.74 9.29
C ASP A 967 -36.19 8.39 8.61
N LEU A 968 -34.94 8.26 8.18
CA LEU A 968 -34.45 7.14 7.37
C LEU A 968 -34.59 5.79 8.09
N LYS A 969 -35.17 4.82 7.37
CA LYS A 969 -35.37 3.43 7.81
C LYS A 969 -34.49 2.46 7.04
N LYS A 970 -34.18 1.31 7.64
CA LYS A 970 -33.43 0.23 6.97
C LYS A 970 -34.05 -0.13 5.61
N ASP A 971 -33.18 -0.43 4.65
CA ASP A 971 -33.47 -0.86 3.27
C ASP A 971 -34.16 0.22 2.39
N GLN A 972 -34.38 1.44 2.89
CA GLN A 972 -34.81 2.58 2.05
C GLN A 972 -33.72 3.00 1.07
N LYS A 973 -34.15 3.52 -0.09
CA LYS A 973 -33.26 4.14 -1.09
C LYS A 973 -33.24 5.65 -0.93
N VAL A 974 -32.05 6.23 -1.02
CA VAL A 974 -31.79 7.67 -0.95
C VAL A 974 -30.97 8.07 -2.17
N VAL A 975 -31.43 9.10 -2.89
CA VAL A 975 -30.72 9.68 -4.04
C VAL A 975 -30.04 10.96 -3.58
N ILE A 976 -28.72 11.02 -3.77
CA ILE A 976 -27.86 12.15 -3.41
C ILE A 976 -27.39 12.79 -4.71
N THR A 977 -27.98 13.94 -5.04
CA THR A 977 -27.61 14.77 -6.17
C THR A 977 -26.51 15.74 -5.75
N ILE A 978 -25.38 15.72 -6.44
CA ILE A 978 -24.34 16.75 -6.35
C ILE A 978 -24.39 17.62 -7.60
N THR A 979 -24.42 18.94 -7.42
CA THR A 979 -24.32 19.91 -8.52
C THR A 979 -23.18 20.90 -8.25
N GLY A 980 -22.19 20.92 -9.13
CA GLY A 980 -21.03 21.80 -9.04
C GLY A 980 -21.34 23.26 -9.38
N VAL A 981 -20.33 24.13 -9.23
CA VAL A 981 -20.47 25.58 -9.35
C VAL A 981 -20.56 26.08 -10.80
N THR A 982 -20.11 25.28 -11.78
CA THR A 982 -20.28 25.56 -13.22
C THR A 982 -21.54 24.92 -13.83
N GLY A 983 -22.25 24.10 -13.05
CA GLY A 983 -23.48 23.41 -13.43
C GLY A 983 -23.32 21.92 -13.77
N GLY A 984 -22.15 21.33 -13.55
CA GLY A 984 -21.98 19.87 -13.69
C GLY A 984 -22.80 19.13 -12.63
N LYS A 985 -23.40 17.98 -12.98
CA LYS A 985 -24.38 17.30 -12.11
C LYS A 985 -24.24 15.78 -12.13
N VAL A 986 -24.24 15.16 -10.94
CA VAL A 986 -24.18 13.70 -10.76
C VAL A 986 -25.17 13.27 -9.68
N GLU A 987 -25.78 12.11 -9.85
CA GLU A 987 -26.70 11.51 -8.87
C GLU A 987 -26.13 10.17 -8.38
N PHE A 988 -26.10 9.99 -7.07
CA PHE A 988 -25.58 8.80 -6.38
C PHE A 988 -26.71 8.15 -5.59
N GLU A 989 -26.95 6.85 -5.78
CA GLU A 989 -27.95 6.12 -5.00
C GLU A 989 -27.29 5.36 -3.84
N LYS A 990 -27.85 5.47 -2.62
CA LYS A 990 -27.49 4.62 -1.47
C LYS A 990 -28.70 3.90 -0.89
N THR A 991 -28.44 2.72 -0.34
CA THR A 991 -29.39 1.99 0.52
C THR A 991 -29.08 2.32 1.98
N VAL A 992 -30.11 2.62 2.78
CA VAL A 992 -29.96 2.82 4.23
C VAL A 992 -29.74 1.49 4.92
N LEU A 993 -28.64 1.37 5.65
CA LEU A 993 -28.22 0.14 6.31
C LEU A 993 -28.92 -0.05 7.67
N GLY A 994 -29.10 -1.32 8.07
CA GLY A 994 -29.66 -1.66 9.37
C GLY A 994 -28.65 -1.43 10.48
N LYS A 995 -29.08 -0.82 11.59
CA LYS A 995 -28.24 -0.66 12.77
C LYS A 995 -28.07 -2.02 13.47
N ILE A 996 -26.84 -2.45 13.72
CA ILE A 996 -26.58 -3.70 14.43
C ILE A 996 -27.04 -3.56 15.89
N VAL A 997 -27.89 -4.46 16.35
CA VAL A 997 -28.37 -4.55 17.73
C VAL A 997 -28.02 -5.93 18.26
N SER A 998 -27.18 -6.00 19.29
CA SER A 998 -26.85 -7.26 19.95
C SER A 998 -28.06 -7.80 20.73
N THR A 999 -28.41 -9.07 20.51
CA THR A 999 -29.54 -9.74 21.16
C THR A 999 -29.07 -10.67 22.27
N ASN A 1000 -29.53 -10.42 23.50
CA ASN A 1000 -29.09 -11.10 24.72
C ASN A 1000 -29.35 -12.61 24.74
N VAL A 1001 -28.46 -13.36 25.41
CA VAL A 1001 -28.66 -14.77 25.78
C VAL A 1001 -28.80 -14.92 27.31
N VAL A 1002 -30.03 -15.19 27.73
CA VAL A 1002 -30.55 -15.81 28.98
C VAL A 1002 -29.66 -15.83 30.25
N ASP A 1003 -30.23 -15.31 31.35
CA ASP A 1003 -29.67 -15.30 32.70
C ASP A 1003 -29.18 -16.64 33.28
N LYS A 1004 -28.05 -16.60 34.00
CA LYS A 1004 -27.82 -17.32 35.26
C LYS A 1004 -26.58 -16.82 36.04
N THR A 1005 -26.80 -15.89 36.96
CA THR A 1005 -25.83 -15.56 38.04
C THR A 1005 -25.81 -16.69 39.10
N PRO A 1006 -24.70 -16.90 39.84
CA PRO A 1006 -24.36 -16.00 40.95
C PRO A 1006 -22.85 -15.76 41.25
N SER A 1007 -22.55 -14.54 41.71
CA SER A 1007 -21.42 -14.14 42.58
C SER A 1007 -19.99 -14.63 42.23
N SER A 1008 -19.02 -13.75 41.97
CA SER A 1008 -18.64 -12.63 42.86
C SER A 1008 -18.17 -11.35 42.14
N THR A 1009 -18.16 -10.25 42.88
CA THR A 1009 -17.83 -8.87 42.45
C THR A 1009 -16.32 -8.64 42.25
N ASN A 1010 -15.82 -7.83 41.30
CA ASN A 1010 -16.45 -7.08 40.20
C ASN A 1010 -15.42 -6.94 39.06
N TRP A 1011 -15.88 -6.91 37.80
CA TRP A 1011 -15.07 -6.51 36.65
C TRP A 1011 -15.33 -5.03 36.29
N ILE A 1012 -14.46 -4.47 35.45
CA ILE A 1012 -14.70 -3.21 34.74
C ILE A 1012 -15.40 -3.58 33.43
N ASP A 1013 -16.57 -2.99 33.20
CA ASP A 1013 -17.34 -3.12 31.96
C ASP A 1013 -16.82 -2.08 30.95
N SER A 1014 -16.40 -2.54 29.76
CA SER A 1014 -15.85 -1.71 28.68
C SER A 1014 -16.94 -1.08 27.79
N THR A 1015 -18.19 -0.97 28.26
CA THR A 1015 -19.33 -0.50 27.46
C THR A 1015 -20.04 0.71 28.08
N ILE A 1016 -19.67 1.94 27.70
CA ILE A 1016 -20.41 3.15 28.09
C ILE A 1016 -20.79 4.01 26.87
N GLY A 1017 -21.97 3.72 26.31
CA GLY A 1017 -22.75 4.73 25.60
C GLY A 1017 -23.29 5.79 26.57
N LYS A 1018 -23.45 7.04 26.11
CA LYS A 1018 -23.89 8.18 26.93
C LYS A 1018 -25.32 7.97 27.48
N ILE A 1019 -25.45 7.79 28.80
CA ILE A 1019 -26.75 7.74 29.49
C ILE A 1019 -27.04 9.10 30.16
N TYR A 1020 -28.13 9.74 29.75
CA TYR A 1020 -28.78 10.81 30.52
C TYR A 1020 -29.98 10.23 31.30
N PRO A 1021 -30.15 10.55 32.60
CA PRO A 1021 -31.21 9.97 33.42
C PRO A 1021 -32.59 10.61 33.13
N LYS A 1022 -33.62 9.78 32.99
CA LYS A 1022 -35.04 10.20 33.04
C LYS A 1022 -35.62 10.01 34.45
N THR A 1023 -35.50 11.04 35.28
CA THR A 1023 -36.46 11.32 36.36
C THR A 1023 -36.79 12.80 36.35
N GLY A 1024 -38.08 13.14 36.31
CA GLY A 1024 -38.52 14.52 36.17
C GLY A 1024 -38.82 15.17 37.51
N GLU A 1025 -38.06 16.19 37.88
CA GLU A 1025 -38.49 17.22 38.84
C GLU A 1025 -37.75 18.55 38.59
N GLY A 1026 -38.10 19.60 39.35
CA GLY A 1026 -37.87 21.01 38.95
C GLY A 1026 -36.42 21.50 38.87
N LYS A 1027 -36.17 22.40 37.89
CA LYS A 1027 -34.89 23.08 37.63
C LYS A 1027 -34.22 23.69 38.89
N GLN A 1028 -32.94 23.36 39.12
CA GLN A 1028 -31.92 24.27 39.70
C GLN A 1028 -30.54 23.94 39.07
N PRO A 1029 -29.64 24.92 38.86
CA PRO A 1029 -28.31 24.68 38.30
C PRO A 1029 -27.31 24.23 39.39
N ILE A 1030 -26.59 23.14 39.15
CA ILE A 1030 -25.46 22.72 39.99
C ILE A 1030 -24.15 23.16 39.32
N PHE A 1031 -23.29 23.82 40.11
CA PHE A 1031 -22.02 24.38 39.63
C PHE A 1031 -20.91 23.34 39.68
N ILE A 1032 -20.01 23.36 38.69
CA ILE A 1032 -18.79 22.54 38.69
C ILE A 1032 -17.84 23.07 39.77
N ILE A 1033 -17.44 22.21 40.71
CA ILE A 1033 -16.46 22.54 41.76
C ILE A 1033 -15.05 22.27 41.24
N VAL A 1034 -14.37 23.32 40.79
CA VAL A 1034 -12.97 23.25 40.33
C VAL A 1034 -12.01 23.36 41.53
N GLY A 1035 -11.94 22.27 42.30
CA GLY A 1035 -10.94 22.06 43.36
C GLY A 1035 -11.37 22.40 44.79
N MET A 1036 -10.74 21.72 45.75
CA MET A 1036 -10.81 21.97 47.20
C MET A 1036 -9.40 22.07 47.78
N VAL A 1037 -9.19 22.97 48.74
CA VAL A 1037 -7.99 22.99 49.59
C VAL A 1037 -8.43 23.12 51.05
N ALA A 1038 -8.06 22.14 51.88
CA ALA A 1038 -8.39 22.12 53.31
C ALA A 1038 -7.20 22.65 54.14
N LEU A 1039 -7.36 23.81 54.77
CA LEU A 1039 -6.34 24.43 55.64
C LEU A 1039 -6.66 24.19 57.12
N SER A 1040 -6.44 22.95 57.56
CA SER A 1040 -6.69 22.45 58.92
C SER A 1040 -8.17 22.47 59.36
N ALA A 1041 -8.44 22.15 60.62
CA ALA A 1041 -9.73 21.62 61.08
C ALA A 1041 -10.90 22.62 61.22
N SER A 1042 -10.73 23.89 60.80
CA SER A 1042 -11.66 24.98 61.16
C SER A 1042 -11.97 25.99 60.04
N GLY A 1043 -11.91 25.62 58.76
CA GLY A 1043 -12.38 26.50 57.69
C GLY A 1043 -12.20 25.99 56.25
N LEU A 1044 -13.10 26.42 55.36
CA LEU A 1044 -13.01 26.25 53.91
C LEU A 1044 -13.23 27.60 53.21
N ILE A 1045 -12.57 27.81 52.07
CA ILE A 1045 -12.75 28.97 51.19
C ILE A 1045 -12.94 28.44 49.76
N TYR A 1046 -13.90 28.98 49.03
CA TYR A 1046 -14.13 28.68 47.61
C TYR A 1046 -13.68 29.85 46.73
N PHE A 1047 -13.03 29.52 45.61
CA PHE A 1047 -12.75 30.47 44.54
C PHE A 1047 -13.74 30.28 43.39
N LYS A 1048 -14.08 31.37 42.71
CA LYS A 1048 -14.95 31.38 41.53
C LYS A 1048 -14.31 32.24 40.45
N LYS A 1049 -14.06 31.65 39.28
CA LYS A 1049 -13.85 32.40 38.04
C LYS A 1049 -15.18 32.45 37.27
N ARG A 1050 -15.34 33.47 36.41
CA ARG A 1050 -16.35 33.45 35.34
C ARG A 1050 -15.73 32.79 34.12
#